data_AF-A0A9W2ZNV9-F1
#
_entry.id   AF-A0A9W2ZNV9-F1
#
_cell.length_a   1.000
_cell.length_b   1.000
_cell.length_c   1.000
_cell.angle_alpha   90.00
_cell.angle_beta   90.00
_cell.angle_gamma   90.00
#
_symmetry.space_group_name_H-M   'P 1'
#
loop_
_entity.id
_entity.type
_entity.pdbx_description
1 polymer ?
#
loop_
_entity_poly.entity_id
_entity_poly.type
_entity_poly.pdbx_seq_one_letter_code
_entity_poly.pdbx_strand_id
1 'polypeptide(L)'
;MVFTTMDSMMDDIAELKHDIDRKLEKEENNLALLRQCLTRYDTNTTSMIGILNSFEERLENLEKTIIPVYNETENLRRRQENIEKTMHTLDTVLSYYHTAKDVEQTIKEGPAASDLETYMSYLEKVLKAKKYFELYSPKSKEIKDIERIYDDGKDALQLEFRSLLHRHGRPVPPVVILDLLNSDEDLPPIGTDTDLALEQLSEKVVEDLRVISKWLTENGRIDFMKAYTQARSTMLSRSLAGLKEHLKSSSGTLNTSQLSFGNQNSPAGGGKFRPQKDVPTRKSMNKIAKMTKKVLQLEQGHRRQGSFPDPVKEDSSDLETDLYISEMSALLRLMQSEAHLMKGIIPEKHQRTVFDNIIQASLETLVTEGELLATAARKNVSRHDFGAVLSIFPIVQHLRLVKPEFDLLLEGCQAPTRAKLTSLLSTLDSTGAKALEEFTESTRDDKSLNMPKDGIVHQLANQTMMFLEQLQGYCETAGAMLLMHGEKTAPSSTITPDTCRLKAADYMTRVLSALGLNLSNKAQTYNDLALRPIFMLNNLNYILKSMKRSGLLDLLSSWNKEIEFFYNNQILEQKSDYSESWSKVLHYILEMDKPMSQHRTQDQVKVPLLHKLKDKERQNIKDKFTGFNKELEEIYRVQKTYAMPDSELKSALIAENKDYMIPRYTMFYNKYSHLNFTKNRNKYIKYQPSDVAALLDKFFSSSE
;
A
#
# COMPACT_ATOMS: atom_id res chain seq x y z
N MET A 1 -166.32 -11.41 55.64
CA MET A 1 -165.23 -10.73 56.37
C MET A 1 -163.96 -10.86 55.54
N VAL A 2 -162.95 -10.02 55.78
CA VAL A 2 -161.70 -9.97 54.98
C VAL A 2 -161.80 -9.12 53.71
N PHE A 3 -162.50 -8.00 53.84
CA PHE A 3 -162.30 -6.78 53.06
C PHE A 3 -160.85 -6.26 53.09
N THR A 4 -159.97 -6.82 53.92
CA THR A 4 -158.73 -6.17 54.28
C THR A 4 -157.49 -6.72 53.56
N THR A 5 -157.58 -7.83 52.82
CA THR A 5 -156.38 -8.41 52.17
C THR A 5 -156.25 -8.05 50.69
N MET A 6 -157.34 -7.68 50.00
CA MET A 6 -157.22 -7.29 48.59
C MET A 6 -156.70 -5.88 48.38
N ASP A 7 -156.99 -4.90 49.24
CA ASP A 7 -156.42 -3.54 49.18
C ASP A 7 -154.90 -3.57 49.42
N SER A 8 -154.48 -4.44 50.34
CA SER A 8 -153.06 -4.72 50.56
C SER A 8 -152.40 -5.32 49.32
N MET A 9 -153.05 -6.25 48.61
CA MET A 9 -152.49 -6.82 47.37
C MET A 9 -152.44 -5.81 46.21
N MET A 10 -153.40 -4.87 46.15
CA MET A 10 -153.49 -3.87 45.07
C MET A 10 -152.52 -2.71 45.29
N ASP A 11 -152.29 -2.32 46.54
CA ASP A 11 -151.20 -1.41 46.91
C ASP A 11 -149.83 -2.09 46.74
N ASP A 12 -149.66 -3.36 47.12
CA ASP A 12 -148.38 -4.08 46.94
C ASP A 12 -148.03 -4.29 45.45
N ILE A 13 -149.03 -4.56 44.60
CA ILE A 13 -148.84 -4.66 43.16
C ILE A 13 -148.59 -3.28 42.54
N ALA A 14 -149.23 -2.23 43.05
CA ALA A 14 -148.97 -0.85 42.61
C ALA A 14 -147.57 -0.37 43.03
N GLU A 15 -147.12 -0.73 44.23
CA GLU A 15 -145.80 -0.41 44.75
C GLU A 15 -144.71 -1.21 44.04
N LEU A 16 -144.92 -2.51 43.78
CA LEU A 16 -144.01 -3.35 42.99
C LEU A 16 -143.95 -2.88 41.53
N LYS A 17 -145.08 -2.48 40.94
CA LYS A 17 -145.12 -1.90 39.59
C LYS A 17 -144.38 -0.56 39.55
N HIS A 18 -144.54 0.28 40.56
CA HIS A 18 -143.83 1.56 40.66
C HIS A 18 -142.31 1.38 40.87
N ASP A 19 -141.89 0.35 41.62
CA ASP A 19 -140.47 0.06 41.87
C ASP A 19 -139.80 -0.64 40.66
N ILE A 20 -140.55 -1.47 39.92
CA ILE A 20 -140.15 -2.02 38.61
C ILE A 20 -140.06 -0.90 37.58
N ASP A 21 -141.02 0.02 37.53
CA ASP A 21 -141.02 1.18 36.62
C ASP A 21 -139.84 2.12 36.94
N ARG A 22 -139.52 2.35 38.23
CA ARG A 22 -138.31 3.11 38.62
C ARG A 22 -137.01 2.40 38.25
N LYS A 23 -136.92 1.08 38.40
CA LYS A 23 -135.73 0.31 37.98
C LYS A 23 -135.61 0.27 36.47
N LEU A 24 -136.72 0.14 35.75
CA LEU A 24 -136.79 0.21 34.30
C LEU A 24 -136.35 1.60 33.82
N GLU A 25 -136.84 2.68 34.42
CA GLU A 25 -136.43 4.05 34.13
C GLU A 25 -134.93 4.28 34.45
N LYS A 26 -134.42 3.69 35.53
CA LYS A 26 -132.99 3.76 35.89
C LYS A 26 -132.11 2.99 34.91
N GLU A 27 -132.51 1.80 34.48
CA GLU A 27 -131.80 1.02 33.46
C GLU A 27 -131.92 1.66 32.08
N GLU A 28 -133.08 2.24 31.71
CA GLU A 28 -133.24 3.04 30.49
C GLU A 28 -132.31 4.26 30.48
N ASN A 29 -132.18 4.95 31.62
CA ASN A 29 -131.21 6.05 31.79
C ASN A 29 -129.76 5.59 31.73
N ASN A 30 -129.39 4.46 32.34
CA ASN A 30 -128.04 3.89 32.25
C ASN A 30 -127.70 3.44 30.82
N LEU A 31 -128.66 2.83 30.12
CA LEU A 31 -128.51 2.39 28.73
C LEU A 31 -128.42 3.62 27.80
N ALA A 32 -129.15 4.69 28.09
CA ALA A 32 -129.02 5.97 27.41
C ALA A 32 -127.64 6.62 27.63
N LEU A 33 -127.13 6.61 28.87
CA LEU A 33 -125.79 7.11 29.21
C LEU A 33 -124.69 6.30 28.54
N LEU A 34 -124.80 4.96 28.56
CA LEU A 34 -123.83 4.08 27.91
C LEU A 34 -123.85 4.26 26.40
N ARG A 35 -125.04 4.42 25.79
CA ARG A 35 -125.18 4.80 24.38
C ARG A 35 -124.51 6.13 24.10
N GLN A 36 -124.70 7.14 24.95
CA GLN A 36 -124.06 8.45 24.81
C GLN A 36 -122.52 8.36 24.94
N CYS A 37 -122.00 7.56 25.86
CA CYS A 37 -120.58 7.28 25.99
C CYS A 37 -120.02 6.56 24.76
N LEU A 38 -120.72 5.54 24.26
CA LEU A 38 -120.36 4.83 23.02
C LEU A 38 -120.34 5.78 21.82
N THR A 39 -121.36 6.63 21.66
CA THR A 39 -121.37 7.65 20.61
C THR A 39 -120.18 8.60 20.76
N ARG A 40 -119.86 9.05 21.98
CA ARG A 40 -118.71 9.92 22.22
C ARG A 40 -117.36 9.23 21.91
N TYR A 41 -117.21 7.96 22.25
CA TYR A 41 -116.02 7.17 21.90
C TYR A 41 -115.92 6.95 20.39
N ASP A 42 -117.03 6.66 19.72
CA ASP A 42 -117.10 6.52 18.27
C ASP A 42 -116.75 7.84 17.55
N THR A 43 -117.23 8.97 18.08
CA THR A 43 -116.88 10.31 17.57
C THR A 43 -115.39 10.61 17.75
N ASN A 44 -114.81 10.24 18.91
CA ASN A 44 -113.38 10.40 19.17
C ASN A 44 -112.52 9.49 18.29
N THR A 45 -112.91 8.22 18.12
CA THR A 45 -112.21 7.27 17.23
C THR A 45 -112.26 7.74 15.78
N THR A 46 -113.42 8.22 15.32
CA THR A 46 -113.57 8.81 13.99
C THR A 46 -112.70 10.05 13.81
N SER A 47 -112.59 10.90 14.85
CA SER A 47 -111.70 12.06 14.84
C SER A 47 -110.22 11.65 14.79
N MET A 48 -109.83 10.61 15.53
CA MET A 48 -108.45 10.11 15.56
C MET A 48 -108.06 9.46 14.23
N ILE A 49 -108.96 8.69 13.62
CA ILE A 49 -108.81 8.14 12.27
C ILE A 49 -108.73 9.28 11.24
N GLY A 50 -109.55 10.32 11.37
CA GLY A 50 -109.48 11.50 10.51
C GLY A 50 -108.12 12.21 10.58
N ILE A 51 -107.56 12.37 11.78
CA ILE A 51 -106.23 12.96 11.98
C ILE A 51 -105.15 12.06 11.36
N LEU A 52 -105.19 10.75 11.59
CA LEU A 52 -104.22 9.80 11.04
C LEU A 52 -104.27 9.77 9.52
N ASN A 53 -105.46 9.69 8.91
CA ASN A 53 -105.62 9.75 7.47
C ASN A 53 -105.09 11.08 6.91
N SER A 54 -105.31 12.20 7.61
CA SER A 54 -104.75 13.50 7.19
C SER A 54 -103.22 13.55 7.31
N PHE A 55 -102.63 12.85 8.27
CA PHE A 55 -101.17 12.75 8.39
C PHE A 55 -100.60 11.84 7.31
N GLU A 56 -101.24 10.72 7.02
CA GLU A 56 -100.83 9.76 5.99
C GLU A 56 -100.91 10.41 4.61
N GLU A 57 -102.00 11.12 4.30
CA GLU A 57 -102.14 11.89 3.07
C GLU A 57 -101.09 13.00 2.96
N ARG A 58 -100.80 13.70 4.07
CA ARG A 58 -99.73 14.72 4.10
C ARG A 58 -98.34 14.11 3.95
N LEU A 59 -98.08 12.93 4.51
CA LEU A 59 -96.80 12.24 4.40
C LEU A 59 -96.59 11.73 2.97
N GLU A 60 -97.63 11.14 2.36
CA GLU A 60 -97.62 10.68 0.97
C GLU A 60 -97.42 11.87 0.01
N ASN A 61 -98.12 12.98 0.25
CA ASN A 61 -97.92 14.21 -0.53
C ASN A 61 -96.51 14.80 -0.33
N LEU A 62 -95.99 14.79 0.90
CA LEU A 62 -94.62 15.24 1.18
C LEU A 62 -93.59 14.35 0.49
N GLU A 63 -93.76 13.02 0.53
CA GLU A 63 -92.89 12.05 -0.11
C GLU A 63 -92.89 12.22 -1.64
N LYS A 64 -94.08 12.34 -2.25
CA LYS A 64 -94.24 12.67 -3.68
C LYS A 64 -93.57 13.99 -4.07
N THR A 65 -93.49 14.95 -3.15
CA THR A 65 -92.90 16.27 -3.42
C THR A 65 -91.38 16.29 -3.16
N ILE A 66 -90.90 15.64 -2.10
CA ILE A 66 -89.49 15.68 -1.67
C ILE A 66 -88.61 14.74 -2.50
N ILE A 67 -89.07 13.53 -2.83
CA ILE A 67 -88.23 12.56 -3.56
C ILE A 67 -87.75 13.11 -4.91
N PRO A 68 -88.61 13.74 -5.76
CA PRO A 68 -88.16 14.35 -7.00
C PRO A 68 -87.17 15.50 -6.76
N VAL A 69 -87.38 16.32 -5.74
CA VAL A 69 -86.45 17.41 -5.39
C VAL A 69 -85.10 16.87 -4.96
N TYR A 70 -85.06 15.81 -4.15
CA TYR A 70 -83.81 15.18 -3.72
C TYR A 70 -83.07 14.56 -4.91
N ASN A 71 -83.78 13.84 -5.80
CA ASN A 71 -83.22 13.25 -7.01
C ASN A 71 -82.69 14.32 -7.98
N GLU A 72 -83.44 15.40 -8.20
CA GLU A 72 -82.99 16.53 -9.02
C GLU A 72 -81.81 17.27 -8.40
N THR A 73 -81.79 17.42 -7.07
CA THR A 73 -80.66 18.03 -6.35
C THR A 73 -79.39 17.17 -6.46
N GLU A 74 -79.54 15.84 -6.37
CA GLU A 74 -78.40 14.92 -6.54
C GLU A 74 -77.90 14.92 -7.99
N ASN A 75 -78.80 14.91 -8.97
CA ASN A 75 -78.44 15.06 -10.39
C ASN A 75 -77.76 16.40 -10.66
N LEU A 76 -78.24 17.49 -10.08
CA LEU A 76 -77.62 18.81 -10.19
C LEU A 76 -76.21 18.81 -9.56
N ARG A 77 -76.03 18.20 -8.39
CA ARG A 77 -74.72 18.07 -7.75
C ARG A 77 -73.74 17.28 -8.61
N ARG A 78 -74.18 16.16 -9.21
CA ARG A 78 -73.36 15.38 -10.15
C ARG A 78 -73.01 16.20 -11.40
N ARG A 79 -73.95 16.98 -11.93
CA ARG A 79 -73.69 17.88 -13.08
C ARG A 79 -72.66 18.96 -12.71
N GLN A 80 -72.81 19.59 -11.55
CA GLN A 80 -71.85 20.58 -11.05
C GLN A 80 -70.45 19.97 -10.91
N GLU A 81 -70.34 18.80 -10.27
CA GLU A 81 -69.05 18.11 -10.09
C GLU A 81 -68.41 17.74 -11.44
N ASN A 82 -69.22 17.32 -12.41
CA ASN A 82 -68.74 17.03 -13.77
C ASN A 82 -68.28 18.31 -14.49
N ILE A 83 -68.99 19.43 -14.33
CA ILE A 83 -68.59 20.73 -14.90
C ILE A 83 -67.28 21.20 -14.28
N GLU A 84 -67.14 21.13 -12.95
CA GLU A 84 -65.91 21.51 -12.24
C GLU A 84 -64.71 20.65 -12.68
N LYS A 85 -64.91 19.32 -12.77
CA LYS A 85 -63.86 18.41 -13.29
C LYS A 85 -63.50 18.74 -14.74
N THR A 86 -64.47 19.07 -15.58
CA THR A 86 -64.24 19.42 -17.00
C THR A 86 -63.53 20.77 -17.14
N MET A 87 -63.88 21.75 -16.30
CA MET A 87 -63.14 23.02 -16.25
C MET A 87 -61.70 22.79 -15.84
N HIS A 88 -61.45 22.00 -14.80
CA HIS A 88 -60.09 21.72 -14.33
C HIS A 88 -59.25 21.00 -15.39
N THR A 89 -59.84 20.04 -16.12
CA THR A 89 -59.13 19.39 -17.23
C THR A 89 -58.87 20.35 -18.38
N LEU A 90 -59.81 21.25 -18.70
CA LEU A 90 -59.64 22.26 -19.74
C LEU A 90 -58.54 23.28 -19.38
N ASP A 91 -58.49 23.74 -18.13
CA ASP A 91 -57.42 24.60 -17.62
C ASP A 91 -56.06 23.88 -17.68
N THR A 92 -56.02 22.60 -17.33
CA THR A 92 -54.81 21.77 -17.44
C THR A 92 -54.34 21.68 -18.89
N VAL A 93 -55.25 21.45 -19.84
CA VAL A 93 -54.91 21.40 -21.27
C VAL A 93 -54.41 22.75 -21.78
N LEU A 94 -55.11 23.86 -21.45
CA LEU A 94 -54.67 25.21 -21.81
C LEU A 94 -53.26 25.52 -21.28
N SER A 95 -52.94 25.05 -20.07
CA SER A 95 -51.61 25.21 -19.49
C SER A 95 -50.50 24.58 -20.34
N TYR A 96 -50.77 23.44 -21.01
CA TYR A 96 -49.79 22.81 -21.89
C TYR A 96 -49.52 23.63 -23.16
N TYR A 97 -50.54 24.30 -23.72
CA TYR A 97 -50.36 25.18 -24.88
C TYR A 97 -49.60 26.48 -24.53
N HIS A 98 -49.76 26.98 -23.30
CA HIS A 98 -48.99 28.14 -22.82
C HIS A 98 -47.58 27.79 -22.35
N THR A 99 -47.32 26.51 -22.05
CA THR A 99 -46.04 26.05 -21.49
C THR A 99 -44.87 26.57 -22.32
N ALA A 100 -44.84 26.38 -23.64
CA ALA A 100 -43.72 26.83 -24.47
C ALA A 100 -43.33 28.30 -24.22
N LYS A 101 -44.30 29.21 -24.16
CA LYS A 101 -44.08 30.64 -23.94
C LYS A 101 -43.62 30.96 -22.52
N ASP A 102 -44.15 30.24 -21.53
CA ASP A 102 -43.84 30.48 -20.12
C ASP A 102 -42.40 30.09 -19.77
N VAL A 103 -41.86 29.04 -20.39
CA VAL A 103 -40.55 28.46 -20.03
C VAL A 103 -39.40 28.86 -20.95
N GLU A 104 -39.67 29.31 -22.18
CA GLU A 104 -38.62 29.56 -23.18
C GLU A 104 -37.51 30.49 -22.67
N GLN A 105 -37.87 31.57 -21.95
CA GLN A 105 -36.87 32.51 -21.40
C GLN A 105 -35.98 31.84 -20.35
N THR A 106 -36.58 31.15 -19.37
CA THR A 106 -35.84 30.50 -18.28
C THR A 106 -34.94 29.37 -18.78
N ILE A 107 -35.44 28.56 -19.72
CA ILE A 107 -34.67 27.47 -20.34
C ILE A 107 -33.45 28.01 -21.09
N LYS A 108 -33.62 29.14 -21.79
CA LYS A 108 -32.54 29.79 -22.55
C LYS A 108 -31.46 30.41 -21.64
N GLU A 109 -31.85 30.96 -20.50
CA GLU A 109 -30.93 31.52 -19.51
C GLU A 109 -30.16 30.43 -18.72
N GLY A 110 -30.76 29.25 -18.59
CA GLY A 110 -30.15 28.09 -17.97
C GLY A 110 -30.23 28.07 -16.43
N PRO A 111 -29.79 26.95 -15.82
CA PRO A 111 -29.85 26.72 -14.37
C PRO A 111 -28.82 27.54 -13.56
N ALA A 112 -27.88 28.23 -14.20
CA ALA A 112 -26.97 29.14 -13.51
C ALA A 112 -27.64 30.47 -13.14
N ALA A 113 -28.62 30.90 -13.95
CA ALA A 113 -29.34 32.16 -13.78
C ALA A 113 -30.62 31.98 -12.94
N SER A 114 -31.24 30.81 -13.03
CA SER A 114 -32.40 30.41 -12.22
C SER A 114 -31.99 29.24 -11.33
N ASP A 115 -32.23 29.32 -10.02
CA ASP A 115 -31.88 28.27 -9.06
C ASP A 115 -32.26 26.87 -9.56
N LEU A 116 -31.41 25.86 -9.31
CA LEU A 116 -31.53 24.54 -9.94
C LEU A 116 -32.92 23.94 -9.69
N GLU A 117 -33.46 24.05 -8.49
CA GLU A 117 -34.80 23.55 -8.15
C GLU A 117 -35.89 24.19 -9.01
N THR A 118 -35.80 25.51 -9.20
CA THR A 118 -36.74 26.26 -10.05
C THR A 118 -36.61 25.81 -11.50
N TYR A 119 -35.39 25.70 -12.02
CA TYR A 119 -35.13 25.25 -13.39
C TYR A 119 -35.64 23.82 -13.64
N MET A 120 -35.46 22.92 -12.67
CA MET A 120 -35.94 21.53 -12.75
C MET A 120 -37.47 21.45 -12.77
N SER A 121 -38.15 22.29 -11.98
CA SER A 121 -39.63 22.38 -11.99
C SER A 121 -40.18 22.78 -13.36
N TYR A 122 -39.49 23.72 -14.03
CA TYR A 122 -39.83 24.18 -15.37
C TYR A 122 -39.59 23.10 -16.42
N LEU A 123 -38.49 22.36 -16.34
CA LEU A 123 -38.23 21.20 -17.19
C LEU A 123 -39.26 20.08 -17.00
N GLU A 124 -39.73 19.86 -15.77
CA GLU A 124 -40.80 18.89 -15.51
C GLU A 124 -42.13 19.33 -16.15
N LYS A 125 -42.43 20.64 -16.12
CA LYS A 125 -43.60 21.21 -16.83
C LYS A 125 -43.49 20.98 -18.34
N VAL A 126 -42.32 21.20 -18.94
CA VAL A 126 -42.04 20.89 -20.36
C VAL A 126 -42.25 19.40 -20.65
N LEU A 127 -41.75 18.51 -19.78
CA LEU A 127 -41.86 17.06 -19.96
C LEU A 127 -43.31 16.57 -19.88
N LYS A 128 -44.13 17.13 -18.98
CA LYS A 128 -45.58 16.85 -18.91
C LYS A 128 -46.29 17.31 -20.18
N ALA A 129 -45.99 18.53 -20.66
CA ALA A 129 -46.55 19.05 -21.91
C ALA A 129 -46.15 18.19 -23.12
N LYS A 130 -44.88 17.76 -23.19
CA LYS A 130 -44.38 16.86 -24.24
C LYS A 130 -45.16 15.55 -24.29
N LYS A 131 -45.30 14.85 -23.15
CA LYS A 131 -46.06 13.59 -23.06
C LYS A 131 -47.53 13.76 -23.47
N TYR A 132 -48.14 14.88 -23.10
CA TYR A 132 -49.51 15.21 -23.52
C TYR A 132 -49.63 15.35 -25.04
N PHE A 133 -48.76 16.15 -25.66
CA PHE A 133 -48.80 16.35 -27.12
C PHE A 133 -48.43 15.09 -27.90
N GLU A 134 -47.52 14.26 -27.41
CA GLU A 134 -47.20 12.95 -28.01
C GLU A 134 -48.41 12.02 -28.06
N LEU A 135 -49.23 12.01 -26.99
CA LEU A 135 -50.39 11.12 -26.89
C LEU A 135 -51.60 11.62 -27.69
N TYR A 136 -51.90 12.92 -27.63
CA TYR A 136 -53.15 13.48 -28.16
C TYR A 136 -52.99 14.28 -29.45
N SER A 137 -51.80 14.78 -29.79
CA SER A 137 -51.59 15.67 -30.94
C SER A 137 -50.17 15.57 -31.56
N PRO A 138 -49.78 14.38 -32.06
CA PRO A 138 -48.39 14.09 -32.44
C PRO A 138 -47.87 14.81 -33.70
N LYS A 139 -48.75 15.42 -34.51
CA LYS A 139 -48.38 16.14 -35.75
C LYS A 139 -48.54 17.67 -35.65
N SER A 140 -48.77 18.17 -34.44
CA SER A 140 -48.96 19.60 -34.16
C SER A 140 -47.67 20.40 -34.37
N LYS A 141 -47.73 21.74 -34.40
CA LYS A 141 -46.51 22.57 -34.41
C LYS A 141 -45.97 22.73 -32.98
N GLU A 142 -46.89 22.76 -32.04
CA GLU A 142 -46.69 22.93 -30.61
C GLU A 142 -45.78 21.85 -30.03
N ILE A 143 -45.94 20.59 -30.46
CA ILE A 143 -45.04 19.50 -30.05
C ILE A 143 -43.59 19.76 -30.48
N LYS A 144 -43.36 20.31 -31.69
CA LYS A 144 -42.01 20.58 -32.19
C LYS A 144 -41.33 21.70 -31.42
N ASP A 145 -42.08 22.74 -31.04
CA ASP A 145 -41.56 23.84 -30.22
C ASP A 145 -41.23 23.35 -28.81
N ILE A 146 -42.10 22.51 -28.21
CA ILE A 146 -41.84 21.88 -26.91
C ILE A 146 -40.65 20.91 -26.97
N GLU A 147 -40.51 20.12 -28.04
CA GLU A 147 -39.36 19.24 -28.26
C GLU A 147 -38.04 20.04 -28.37
N ARG A 148 -38.05 21.16 -29.09
CA ARG A 148 -36.90 22.07 -29.17
C ARG A 148 -36.51 22.60 -27.80
N ILE A 149 -37.47 23.17 -27.06
CA ILE A 149 -37.24 23.71 -25.71
C ILE A 149 -36.75 22.60 -24.77
N TYR A 150 -37.29 21.40 -24.90
CA TYR A 150 -36.86 20.24 -24.12
C TYR A 150 -35.42 19.83 -24.41
N ASP A 151 -35.02 19.81 -25.68
CA ASP A 151 -33.64 19.50 -26.09
C ASP A 151 -32.67 20.61 -25.65
N ASP A 152 -33.01 21.88 -25.83
CA ASP A 152 -32.24 23.03 -25.34
C ASP A 152 -32.06 22.96 -23.81
N GLY A 153 -33.12 22.59 -23.09
CA GLY A 153 -33.08 22.45 -21.64
C GLY A 153 -32.18 21.31 -21.16
N LYS A 154 -32.16 20.17 -21.87
CA LYS A 154 -31.21 19.07 -21.62
C LYS A 154 -29.77 19.50 -21.85
N ASP A 155 -29.52 20.23 -22.93
CA ASP A 155 -28.18 20.72 -23.28
C ASP A 155 -27.66 21.73 -22.25
N ALA A 156 -28.53 22.62 -21.78
CA ALA A 156 -28.22 23.57 -20.70
C ALA A 156 -27.92 22.86 -19.37
N LEU A 157 -28.65 21.79 -18.99
CA LEU A 157 -28.30 20.98 -17.81
C LEU A 157 -26.95 20.29 -17.94
N GLN A 158 -26.65 19.73 -19.12
CA GLN A 158 -25.35 19.11 -19.37
C GLN A 158 -24.21 20.14 -19.30
N LEU A 159 -24.45 21.35 -19.79
CA LEU A 159 -23.50 22.46 -19.69
C LEU A 159 -23.28 22.86 -18.22
N GLU A 160 -24.35 22.95 -17.42
CA GLU A 160 -24.24 23.30 -16.01
C GLU A 160 -23.52 22.22 -15.20
N PHE A 161 -23.81 20.95 -15.45
CA PHE A 161 -23.08 19.83 -14.85
C PHE A 161 -21.56 19.96 -15.09
N ARG A 162 -21.18 20.29 -16.33
CA ARG A 162 -19.77 20.54 -16.68
C ARG A 162 -19.22 21.81 -16.01
N SER A 163 -20.01 22.88 -15.94
CA SER A 163 -19.65 24.15 -15.30
C SER A 163 -19.37 23.98 -13.81
N LEU A 164 -20.25 23.28 -13.09
CA LEU A 164 -20.09 22.97 -11.66
C LEU A 164 -18.79 22.21 -11.38
N LEU A 165 -18.50 21.18 -12.18
CA LEU A 165 -17.24 20.43 -12.08
C LEU A 165 -16.02 21.29 -12.35
N HIS A 166 -16.07 22.19 -13.33
CA HIS A 166 -14.92 23.04 -13.68
C HIS A 166 -14.70 24.18 -12.68
N ARG A 167 -15.79 24.75 -12.17
CA ARG A 167 -15.76 25.88 -11.22
C ARG A 167 -15.26 25.44 -9.84
N HIS A 168 -15.74 24.29 -9.36
CA HIS A 168 -15.47 23.80 -8.01
C HIS A 168 -14.42 22.70 -7.96
N GLY A 169 -14.10 22.05 -9.08
CA GLY A 169 -13.02 21.08 -9.17
C GLY A 169 -11.65 21.76 -9.03
N ARG A 170 -10.99 21.51 -7.90
CA ARG A 170 -9.61 21.93 -7.65
C ARG A 170 -8.72 20.71 -7.41
N PRO A 171 -7.46 20.73 -7.88
CA PRO A 171 -6.48 19.73 -7.49
C PRO A 171 -6.31 19.72 -5.97
N VAL A 172 -6.13 18.54 -5.40
CA VAL A 172 -5.93 18.34 -3.97
C VAL A 172 -4.54 18.88 -3.61
N PRO A 173 -4.43 19.79 -2.61
CA PRO A 173 -3.14 20.34 -2.22
C PRO A 173 -2.17 19.26 -1.69
N PRO A 174 -0.86 19.37 -2.00
CA PRO A 174 0.14 18.39 -1.55
C PRO A 174 0.17 18.15 -0.04
N VAL A 175 -0.01 19.19 0.76
CA VAL A 175 -0.01 19.10 2.23
C VAL A 175 -1.14 18.20 2.73
N VAL A 176 -2.34 18.33 2.15
CA VAL A 176 -3.50 17.50 2.51
C VAL A 176 -3.25 16.04 2.15
N ILE A 177 -2.64 15.78 0.99
CA ILE A 177 -2.27 14.41 0.59
C ILE A 177 -1.25 13.83 1.57
N LEU A 178 -0.24 14.61 1.98
CA LEU A 178 0.74 14.15 2.96
C LEU A 178 0.13 13.91 4.33
N ASP A 179 -0.81 14.74 4.77
CA ASP A 179 -1.51 14.52 6.04
C ASP A 179 -2.35 13.22 6.00
N LEU A 180 -3.01 12.94 4.87
CA LEU A 180 -3.69 11.66 4.63
C LEU A 180 -2.73 10.46 4.66
N LEU A 181 -1.52 10.61 4.11
CA LEU A 181 -0.50 9.56 4.16
C LEU A 181 0.10 9.35 5.56
N ASN A 182 0.06 10.37 6.43
CA ASN A 182 0.61 10.31 7.79
C ASN A 182 -0.43 9.85 8.83
N SER A 183 -1.71 9.85 8.48
CA SER A 183 -2.81 9.41 9.32
C SER A 183 -2.92 7.88 9.24
N ASP A 184 -2.05 7.20 10.00
CA ASP A 184 -1.93 5.74 10.07
C ASP A 184 -3.09 5.05 10.83
N GLU A 185 -4.04 5.81 11.38
CA GLU A 185 -5.25 5.28 12.03
C GLU A 185 -6.47 5.62 11.16
N ASP A 186 -7.26 4.60 10.83
CA ASP A 186 -8.58 4.69 10.19
C ASP A 186 -8.60 5.06 8.69
N LEU A 187 -7.99 4.22 7.85
CA LEU A 187 -8.50 4.06 6.49
C LEU A 187 -9.29 2.75 6.40
N PRO A 188 -10.63 2.84 6.43
CA PRO A 188 -11.48 1.66 6.51
C PRO A 188 -11.28 0.74 5.30
N PRO A 189 -11.29 -0.59 5.48
CA PRO A 189 -11.23 -1.52 4.35
C PRO A 189 -12.38 -1.22 3.39
N ILE A 190 -12.09 -1.29 2.09
CA ILE A 190 -13.06 -1.00 1.02
C ILE A 190 -14.38 -1.74 1.31
N GLY A 191 -15.47 -0.95 1.44
CA GLY A 191 -16.80 -1.46 1.79
C GLY A 191 -17.31 -1.06 3.18
N THR A 192 -16.52 -0.35 3.98
CA THR A 192 -17.01 0.27 5.23
C THR A 192 -17.41 1.73 4.98
N ASP A 193 -18.65 2.08 5.33
CA ASP A 193 -19.26 3.42 5.21
C ASP A 193 -18.68 4.44 6.20
N THR A 194 -17.36 4.48 6.34
CA THR A 194 -16.67 5.45 7.20
C THR A 194 -15.91 6.42 6.32
N ASP A 195 -16.21 7.71 6.51
CA ASP A 195 -15.86 8.80 5.62
C ASP A 195 -14.35 8.95 5.43
N LEU A 196 -13.87 8.56 4.25
CA LEU A 196 -12.68 9.14 3.65
C LEU A 196 -13.03 10.59 3.26
N ALA A 197 -13.09 11.49 4.24
CA ALA A 197 -13.51 12.88 4.08
C ALA A 197 -12.40 13.74 3.43
N LEU A 198 -11.93 13.34 2.25
CA LEU A 198 -11.33 14.28 1.33
C LEU A 198 -12.49 14.98 0.60
N GLU A 199 -12.98 16.08 1.17
CA GLU A 199 -13.99 16.93 0.54
C GLU A 199 -13.42 17.62 -0.71
N GLN A 200 -13.41 16.90 -1.82
CA GLN A 200 -12.94 17.42 -3.12
C GLN A 200 -13.94 18.40 -3.74
N LEU A 201 -15.22 18.28 -3.38
CA LEU A 201 -16.33 19.15 -3.77
C LEU A 201 -17.20 19.40 -2.54
N SER A 202 -17.77 20.60 -2.43
CA SER A 202 -18.71 20.92 -1.34
C SER A 202 -19.99 20.08 -1.45
N GLU A 203 -20.59 19.73 -0.31
CA GLU A 203 -21.82 18.93 -0.24
C GLU A 203 -22.95 19.44 -1.15
N LYS A 204 -23.20 20.76 -1.17
CA LYS A 204 -24.21 21.37 -2.05
C LYS A 204 -23.96 21.05 -3.53
N VAL A 205 -22.71 21.15 -3.99
CA VAL A 205 -22.35 20.88 -5.39
C VAL A 205 -22.49 19.40 -5.71
N VAL A 206 -22.16 18.51 -4.76
CA VAL A 206 -22.38 17.07 -4.94
C VAL A 206 -23.87 16.78 -5.09
N GLU A 207 -24.73 17.41 -4.30
CA GLU A 207 -26.18 17.23 -4.40
C GLU A 207 -26.73 17.77 -5.73
N ASP A 208 -26.32 18.96 -6.16
CA ASP A 208 -26.68 19.52 -7.46
C ASP A 208 -26.27 18.57 -8.61
N LEU A 209 -25.06 18.01 -8.57
CA LEU A 209 -24.58 17.03 -9.55
C LEU A 209 -25.39 15.73 -9.53
N ARG A 210 -25.83 15.25 -8.36
CA ARG A 210 -26.69 14.07 -8.22
C ARG A 210 -28.06 14.30 -8.87
N VAL A 211 -28.70 15.44 -8.57
CA VAL A 211 -30.00 15.81 -9.14
C VAL A 211 -29.92 15.88 -10.66
N ILE A 212 -28.92 16.59 -11.20
CA ILE A 212 -28.73 16.73 -12.65
C ILE A 212 -28.44 15.38 -13.31
N SER A 213 -27.53 14.57 -12.73
CA SER A 213 -27.16 13.27 -13.30
C SER A 213 -28.33 12.29 -13.32
N LYS A 214 -29.10 12.21 -12.23
CA LYS A 214 -30.28 11.35 -12.14
C LYS A 214 -31.27 11.70 -13.23
N TRP A 215 -31.59 12.99 -13.37
CA TRP A 215 -32.53 13.46 -14.37
C TRP A 215 -32.04 13.24 -15.81
N LEU A 216 -30.77 13.54 -16.11
CA LEU A 216 -30.20 13.29 -17.45
C LEU A 216 -30.22 11.79 -17.81
N THR A 217 -29.95 10.93 -16.83
CA THR A 217 -29.96 9.47 -17.01
C THR A 217 -31.37 8.94 -17.29
N GLU A 218 -32.36 9.37 -16.52
CA GLU A 218 -33.78 8.99 -16.73
C GLU A 218 -34.29 9.43 -18.10
N ASN A 219 -33.75 10.52 -18.63
CA ASN A 219 -34.13 11.11 -19.93
C ASN A 219 -33.19 10.70 -21.08
N GLY A 220 -32.39 9.64 -20.90
CA GLY A 220 -31.63 8.97 -21.96
C GLY A 220 -30.34 9.68 -22.41
N ARG A 221 -29.85 10.69 -21.68
CA ARG A 221 -28.59 11.38 -21.98
C ARG A 221 -27.47 10.87 -21.08
N ILE A 222 -26.39 10.36 -21.68
CA ILE A 222 -25.23 9.80 -20.95
C ILE A 222 -23.92 10.55 -21.20
N ASP A 223 -23.89 11.53 -22.12
CA ASP A 223 -22.65 12.23 -22.50
C ASP A 223 -22.04 13.07 -21.37
N PHE A 224 -22.83 13.46 -20.36
CA PHE A 224 -22.33 14.13 -19.17
C PHE A 224 -21.30 13.28 -18.40
N MET A 225 -21.38 11.94 -18.49
CA MET A 225 -20.41 11.04 -17.86
C MET A 225 -19.02 11.21 -18.46
N LYS A 226 -18.90 11.46 -19.78
CA LYS A 226 -17.61 11.74 -20.42
C LYS A 226 -17.01 13.05 -19.90
N ALA A 227 -17.85 14.07 -19.70
CA ALA A 227 -17.42 15.34 -19.12
C ALA A 227 -16.97 15.18 -17.67
N TYR A 228 -17.68 14.34 -16.88
CA TYR A 228 -17.26 13.95 -15.53
C TYR A 228 -15.89 13.28 -15.55
N THR A 229 -15.73 12.22 -16.35
CA THR A 229 -14.47 11.47 -16.50
C THR A 229 -13.31 12.41 -16.83
N GLN A 230 -13.48 13.27 -17.84
CA GLN A 230 -12.41 14.18 -18.27
C GLN A 230 -12.03 15.19 -17.17
N ALA A 231 -13.02 15.78 -16.49
CA ALA A 231 -12.77 16.73 -15.42
C ALA A 231 -12.04 16.08 -14.24
N ARG A 232 -12.55 14.93 -13.76
CA ARG A 232 -11.97 14.22 -12.62
C ARG A 232 -10.58 13.64 -12.92
N SER A 233 -10.38 13.03 -14.09
CA SER A 233 -9.07 12.52 -14.53
C SER A 233 -8.00 13.62 -14.56
N THR A 234 -8.38 14.81 -15.04
CA THR A 234 -7.49 15.98 -15.05
C THR A 234 -7.15 16.45 -13.63
N MET A 235 -8.11 16.43 -12.70
CA MET A 235 -7.87 16.82 -11.31
C MET A 235 -6.97 15.82 -10.58
N LEU A 236 -7.21 14.51 -10.75
CA LEU A 236 -6.38 13.45 -10.20
C LEU A 236 -4.91 13.60 -10.65
N SER A 237 -4.71 13.73 -11.96
CA SER A 237 -3.37 13.87 -12.56
C SER A 237 -2.66 15.15 -12.09
N ARG A 238 -3.37 16.28 -11.99
CA ARG A 238 -2.80 17.54 -11.47
C ARG A 238 -2.47 17.47 -9.98
N SER A 239 -3.26 16.75 -9.19
CA SER A 239 -3.01 16.58 -7.76
C SER A 239 -1.72 15.80 -7.51
N LEU A 240 -1.51 14.72 -8.28
CA LEU A 240 -0.27 13.94 -8.23
C LEU A 240 0.95 14.72 -8.72
N ALA A 241 0.81 15.43 -9.86
CA ALA A 241 1.88 16.28 -10.37
C ALA A 241 2.28 17.38 -9.37
N GLY A 242 1.29 18.01 -8.72
CA GLY A 242 1.53 19.00 -7.67
C GLY A 242 2.22 18.42 -6.44
N LEU A 243 1.84 17.21 -6.01
CA LEU A 243 2.51 16.50 -4.92
C LEU A 243 3.98 16.25 -5.26
N LYS A 244 4.24 15.74 -6.46
CA LYS A 244 5.59 15.45 -6.94
C LYS A 244 6.48 16.70 -6.96
N GLU A 245 5.98 17.81 -7.48
CA GLU A 245 6.71 19.08 -7.50
C GLU A 245 6.98 19.61 -6.08
N HIS A 246 5.99 19.50 -5.19
CA HIS A 246 6.14 19.86 -3.77
C HIS A 246 7.20 19.01 -3.07
N LEU A 247 7.20 17.70 -3.30
CA LEU A 247 8.19 16.81 -2.70
C LEU A 247 9.60 17.04 -3.25
N LYS A 248 9.74 17.33 -4.55
CA LYS A 248 11.03 17.72 -5.17
C LYS A 248 11.55 19.04 -4.61
N SER A 249 10.69 20.05 -4.46
CA SER A 249 11.07 21.37 -3.93
C SER A 249 11.33 21.38 -2.43
N SER A 250 10.62 20.56 -1.64
CA SER A 250 10.88 20.40 -0.20
C SER A 250 12.16 19.61 0.10
N SER A 251 12.66 18.83 -0.87
CA SER A 251 13.87 18.03 -0.75
C SER A 251 15.13 18.76 -1.25
N GLY A 252 14.95 19.86 -1.98
CA GLY A 252 16.01 20.81 -2.32
C GLY A 252 16.20 21.85 -1.20
N THR A 253 17.44 22.04 -0.77
CA THR A 253 17.87 23.10 0.15
C THR A 253 17.21 24.44 -0.22
N LEU A 254 16.57 25.09 0.75
CA LEU A 254 16.00 26.43 0.69
C LEU A 254 16.88 27.39 -0.14
N ASN A 255 16.46 27.72 -1.36
CA ASN A 255 16.83 28.92 -2.10
C ASN A 255 15.99 29.01 -3.38
N THR A 256 14.79 29.59 -3.27
CA THR A 256 14.26 30.60 -4.19
C THR A 256 12.84 30.95 -3.76
N SER A 257 12.72 32.13 -3.17
CA SER A 257 11.52 32.93 -3.17
C SER A 257 11.03 33.15 -4.60
N GLN A 258 9.87 32.58 -4.95
CA GLN A 258 8.79 33.15 -5.78
C GLN A 258 7.92 32.03 -6.34
N LEU A 259 6.85 31.69 -5.62
CA LEU A 259 5.66 31.10 -6.23
C LEU A 259 4.64 32.22 -6.43
N SER A 260 4.68 32.83 -7.63
CA SER A 260 3.61 33.69 -8.12
C SER A 260 2.65 32.83 -8.93
N PHE A 261 1.58 32.35 -8.31
CA PHE A 261 0.41 31.92 -9.07
C PHE A 261 -0.32 33.17 -9.57
N GLY A 262 -0.37 33.31 -10.90
CA GLY A 262 -1.06 34.41 -11.56
C GLY A 262 -2.53 34.45 -11.18
N ASN A 263 -2.93 35.57 -10.58
CA ASN A 263 -4.31 35.97 -10.34
C ASN A 263 -5.12 35.95 -11.64
N GLN A 264 -6.27 35.28 -11.63
CA GLN A 264 -7.43 35.71 -12.41
C GLN A 264 -8.61 35.98 -11.47
N ASN A 265 -9.27 37.10 -11.76
CA ASN A 265 -10.14 37.90 -10.92
C ASN A 265 -11.46 37.23 -10.47
N SER A 266 -11.93 37.67 -9.27
CA SER A 266 -13.33 38.01 -8.85
C SER A 266 -13.78 37.32 -7.53
N PRO A 267 -14.81 37.82 -6.80
CA PRO A 267 -14.61 38.62 -5.60
C PRO A 267 -15.07 37.94 -4.29
N ALA A 268 -14.58 38.51 -3.20
CA ALA A 268 -14.91 38.36 -1.78
C ALA A 268 -16.16 37.52 -1.38
N GLY A 269 -15.92 36.50 -0.56
CA GLY A 269 -16.87 35.87 0.35
C GLY A 269 -16.09 35.25 1.51
N GLY A 270 -16.11 35.90 2.66
CA GLY A 270 -15.23 35.60 3.80
C GLY A 270 -15.58 34.30 4.53
N GLY A 271 -14.60 33.39 4.61
CA GLY A 271 -14.51 32.35 5.63
C GLY A 271 -13.12 32.43 6.27
N LYS A 272 -13.05 32.79 7.55
CA LYS A 272 -11.80 33.00 8.28
C LYS A 272 -11.12 31.64 8.56
N PHE A 273 -10.13 31.26 7.74
CA PHE A 273 -9.10 30.30 8.18
C PHE A 273 -7.99 31.07 8.90
N ARG A 274 -7.82 30.75 10.18
CA ARG A 274 -6.76 31.30 11.05
C ARG A 274 -5.50 30.46 10.83
N PRO A 275 -4.36 31.02 10.39
CA PRO A 275 -3.15 30.23 10.21
C PRO A 275 -2.47 30.05 11.56
N GLN A 276 -2.49 28.83 12.10
CA GLN A 276 -1.63 28.49 13.22
C GLN A 276 -0.27 28.08 12.67
N LYS A 277 0.73 28.93 12.95
CA LYS A 277 2.16 28.62 12.81
C LYS A 277 2.46 27.30 13.52
N ASP A 278 2.94 26.32 12.77
CA ASP A 278 4.14 25.55 13.05
C ASP A 278 4.33 24.55 11.89
N VAL A 279 5.40 24.70 11.13
CA VAL A 279 5.74 23.83 9.99
C VAL A 279 6.61 22.68 10.51
N PRO A 280 6.21 21.40 10.38
CA PRO A 280 7.07 20.26 10.70
C PRO A 280 7.32 19.38 9.46
N THR A 281 7.81 19.94 8.35
CA THR A 281 8.06 19.20 7.09
C THR A 281 9.23 18.21 7.16
N ARG A 282 10.10 18.29 8.18
CA ARG A 282 11.23 17.35 8.36
C ARG A 282 10.87 16.09 9.17
N LYS A 283 9.71 16.08 9.86
CA LYS A 283 9.21 14.92 10.62
C LYS A 283 8.35 13.98 9.78
N SER A 284 7.72 14.47 8.70
CA SER A 284 6.81 13.70 7.83
C SER A 284 7.55 12.74 6.89
N MET A 285 8.62 13.16 6.22
CA MET A 285 9.45 12.24 5.42
C MET A 285 10.08 11.13 6.27
N ASN A 286 10.51 11.48 7.49
CA ASN A 286 11.02 10.51 8.47
C ASN A 286 9.94 9.54 8.97
N LYS A 287 8.64 9.82 8.79
CA LYS A 287 7.54 8.95 9.23
C LYS A 287 7.13 7.94 8.16
N ILE A 288 7.08 8.33 6.89
CA ILE A 288 6.93 7.40 5.76
C ILE A 288 8.16 6.47 5.69
N ALA A 289 9.37 7.02 5.83
CA ALA A 289 10.59 6.23 6.01
C ALA A 289 10.56 5.39 7.31
N LYS A 290 9.82 5.82 8.36
CA LYS A 290 9.56 4.99 9.54
C LYS A 290 8.49 3.93 9.33
N MET A 291 7.56 4.07 8.39
CA MET A 291 6.59 3.03 8.04
C MET A 291 7.32 1.90 7.31
N THR A 292 8.22 2.26 6.39
CA THR A 292 9.20 1.34 5.79
C THR A 292 10.13 0.73 6.86
N LYS A 293 10.59 1.52 7.86
CA LYS A 293 11.40 1.01 8.99
C LYS A 293 10.63 0.29 10.09
N LYS A 294 9.32 0.45 10.27
CA LYS A 294 8.51 -0.28 11.27
C LYS A 294 8.28 -1.71 10.82
N VAL A 295 8.27 -1.94 9.50
CA VAL A 295 8.31 -3.28 8.89
C VAL A 295 9.73 -3.87 8.97
N LEU A 296 10.78 -3.05 9.01
CA LEU A 296 12.16 -3.45 9.31
C LEU A 296 12.40 -3.53 10.84
N GLN A 297 11.88 -4.55 11.53
CA GLN A 297 12.39 -4.91 12.85
C GLN A 297 13.84 -5.42 12.74
N LEU A 298 14.81 -4.50 12.80
CA LEU A 298 16.21 -4.79 13.14
C LEU A 298 16.71 -3.62 13.99
N GLU A 299 16.99 -3.92 15.27
CA GLU A 299 17.52 -2.98 16.25
C GLU A 299 18.90 -2.46 15.80
N GLN A 300 19.04 -1.14 15.64
CA GLN A 300 20.33 -0.51 15.38
C GLN A 300 21.20 -0.54 16.64
N GLY A 301 22.19 -1.44 16.65
CA GLY A 301 23.33 -1.42 17.58
C GLY A 301 24.18 -0.17 17.41
N HIS A 302 24.64 0.38 18.53
CA HIS A 302 25.40 1.62 18.63
C HIS A 302 26.72 1.59 17.81
N ARG A 303 26.88 2.52 16.87
CA ARG A 303 28.18 2.83 16.22
C ARG A 303 28.87 3.99 16.96
N ARG A 304 30.12 3.82 17.39
CA ARG A 304 31.06 4.94 17.64
C ARG A 304 32.43 4.71 17.02
N GLN A 305 32.82 5.75 16.27
CA GLN A 305 34.14 6.33 15.99
C GLN A 305 35.27 5.50 15.34
N GLY A 306 35.58 5.89 14.10
CA GLY A 306 36.86 5.72 13.41
C GLY A 306 36.88 6.65 12.18
N SER A 307 37.96 7.42 12.00
CA SER A 307 38.12 8.59 11.12
C SER A 307 38.49 8.29 9.66
N PHE A 308 38.10 9.22 8.76
CA PHE A 308 38.42 9.45 7.32
C PHE A 308 37.53 8.77 6.25
N PRO A 309 37.34 9.38 5.05
CA PRO A 309 36.82 10.74 4.78
C PRO A 309 35.58 10.73 3.82
N ASP A 310 34.79 11.82 3.90
CA ASP A 310 33.73 12.34 3.01
C ASP A 310 32.58 11.43 2.49
N PRO A 311 31.30 11.73 2.84
CA PRO A 311 30.12 11.15 2.22
C PRO A 311 29.66 12.06 1.06
N VAL A 312 30.00 11.73 -0.19
CA VAL A 312 29.49 12.48 -1.34
C VAL A 312 29.07 11.53 -2.45
N LYS A 313 27.78 11.13 -2.44
CA LYS A 313 26.89 10.81 -3.60
C LYS A 313 25.75 9.81 -3.32
N GLU A 314 25.55 9.29 -2.11
CA GLU A 314 24.45 8.33 -1.86
C GLU A 314 23.05 8.98 -1.77
N ASP A 315 22.92 10.28 -1.48
CA ASP A 315 21.62 10.90 -1.15
C ASP A 315 20.63 11.06 -2.33
N SER A 316 21.07 10.99 -3.61
CA SER A 316 20.17 11.31 -4.73
C SER A 316 19.28 10.14 -5.18
N SER A 317 19.77 8.90 -5.09
CA SER A 317 19.01 7.73 -5.53
C SER A 317 17.94 7.34 -4.51
N ASP A 318 18.24 7.48 -3.22
CA ASP A 318 17.30 7.19 -2.14
C ASP A 318 16.13 8.17 -2.16
N LEU A 319 16.41 9.45 -2.48
CA LEU A 319 15.37 10.46 -2.63
C LEU A 319 14.38 10.12 -3.75
N GLU A 320 14.86 9.70 -4.93
CA GLU A 320 13.98 9.37 -6.05
C GLU A 320 13.08 8.16 -5.74
N THR A 321 13.62 7.16 -5.03
CA THR A 321 12.86 6.02 -4.54
C THR A 321 11.79 6.42 -3.52
N ASP A 322 12.12 7.25 -2.53
CA ASP A 322 11.16 7.72 -1.53
C ASP A 322 10.04 8.58 -2.13
N LEU A 323 10.39 9.40 -3.13
CA LEU A 323 9.42 10.18 -3.92
C LEU A 323 8.44 9.26 -4.63
N TYR A 324 8.93 8.22 -5.31
CA TYR A 324 8.10 7.28 -6.04
C TYR A 324 7.19 6.45 -5.13
N ILE A 325 7.69 6.01 -3.97
CA ILE A 325 6.89 5.32 -2.94
C ILE A 325 5.75 6.23 -2.45
N SER A 326 6.05 7.49 -2.16
CA SER A 326 5.05 8.47 -1.73
C SER A 326 4.00 8.73 -2.81
N GLU A 327 4.43 8.82 -4.07
CA GLU A 327 3.55 8.99 -5.23
C GLU A 327 2.61 7.79 -5.43
N MET A 328 3.12 6.56 -5.27
CA MET A 328 2.32 5.32 -5.34
C MET A 328 1.23 5.26 -4.27
N SER A 329 1.59 5.55 -3.02
CA SER A 329 0.63 5.62 -1.92
C SER A 329 -0.40 6.73 -2.12
N ALA A 330 0.04 7.91 -2.58
CA ALA A 330 -0.86 9.03 -2.88
C ALA A 330 -1.88 8.68 -3.96
N LEU A 331 -1.44 8.02 -5.04
CA LEU A 331 -2.35 7.58 -6.11
C LEU A 331 -3.43 6.65 -5.54
N LEU A 332 -3.05 5.66 -4.72
CA LEU A 332 -4.00 4.74 -4.11
C LEU A 332 -5.07 5.48 -3.31
N ARG A 333 -4.67 6.43 -2.45
CA ARG A 333 -5.61 7.22 -1.63
C ARG A 333 -6.51 8.12 -2.46
N LEU A 334 -5.97 8.76 -3.48
CA LEU A 334 -6.76 9.61 -4.38
C LEU A 334 -7.75 8.77 -5.21
N MET A 335 -7.36 7.57 -5.66
CA MET A 335 -8.26 6.64 -6.34
C MET A 335 -9.40 6.16 -5.43
N GLN A 336 -9.12 5.88 -4.15
CA GLN A 336 -10.15 5.56 -3.15
C GLN A 336 -11.15 6.71 -2.99
N SER A 337 -10.66 7.96 -2.93
CA SER A 337 -11.50 9.16 -2.86
C SER A 337 -12.37 9.36 -4.10
N GLU A 338 -11.83 9.17 -5.32
CA GLU A 338 -12.62 9.25 -6.56
C GLU A 338 -13.71 8.17 -6.60
N ALA A 339 -13.40 6.94 -6.18
CA ALA A 339 -14.37 5.84 -6.08
C ALA A 339 -15.54 6.18 -5.16
N HIS A 340 -15.26 6.87 -4.05
CA HIS A 340 -16.30 7.35 -3.14
C HIS A 340 -17.10 8.51 -3.74
N LEU A 341 -16.45 9.52 -4.33
CA LEU A 341 -17.11 10.71 -4.89
C LEU A 341 -18.12 10.38 -6.00
N MET A 342 -17.87 9.34 -6.79
CA MET A 342 -18.80 8.92 -7.84
C MET A 342 -20.11 8.34 -7.31
N LYS A 343 -20.16 7.89 -6.05
CA LYS A 343 -21.37 7.29 -5.47
C LYS A 343 -22.51 8.31 -5.46
N GLY A 344 -23.64 7.92 -6.05
CA GLY A 344 -24.81 8.77 -6.23
C GLY A 344 -24.74 9.75 -7.42
N ILE A 345 -23.54 10.18 -7.85
CA ILE A 345 -23.40 11.03 -9.04
C ILE A 345 -23.45 10.17 -10.31
N ILE A 346 -22.76 9.03 -10.36
CA ILE A 346 -22.73 8.18 -11.56
C ILE A 346 -23.64 6.96 -11.34
N PRO A 347 -24.52 6.60 -12.30
CA PRO A 347 -25.35 5.40 -12.20
C PRO A 347 -24.52 4.13 -12.05
N GLU A 348 -24.94 3.21 -11.18
CA GLU A 348 -24.18 1.99 -10.80
C GLU A 348 -23.67 1.18 -12.01
N LYS A 349 -24.51 1.02 -13.04
CA LYS A 349 -24.17 0.33 -14.29
C LYS A 349 -22.95 0.89 -15.02
N HIS A 350 -22.62 2.17 -14.83
CA HIS A 350 -21.53 2.87 -15.51
C HIS A 350 -20.38 3.26 -14.57
N GLN A 351 -20.51 3.04 -13.25
CA GLN A 351 -19.48 3.45 -12.29
C GLN A 351 -18.11 2.83 -12.59
N ARG A 352 -18.07 1.52 -12.89
CA ARG A 352 -16.80 0.82 -13.17
C ARG A 352 -16.12 1.32 -14.44
N THR A 353 -16.88 1.56 -15.51
CA THR A 353 -16.32 2.08 -16.77
C THR A 353 -15.87 3.53 -16.65
N VAL A 354 -16.62 4.36 -15.92
CA VAL A 354 -16.24 5.75 -15.65
C VAL A 354 -14.99 5.81 -14.77
N PHE A 355 -14.93 5.01 -13.70
CA PHE A 355 -13.77 4.91 -12.82
C PHE A 355 -12.50 4.52 -13.56
N ASP A 356 -12.59 3.45 -14.36
CA ASP A 356 -11.46 2.95 -15.15
C ASP A 356 -10.87 4.05 -16.03
N ASN A 357 -11.72 4.84 -16.71
CA ASN A 357 -11.28 5.95 -17.53
C ASN A 357 -10.72 7.15 -16.74
N ILE A 358 -11.18 7.39 -15.50
CA ILE A 358 -10.64 8.47 -14.66
C ILE A 358 -9.19 8.19 -14.29
N ILE A 359 -8.88 6.95 -13.91
CA ILE A 359 -7.59 6.56 -13.35
C ILE A 359 -6.53 6.27 -14.41
N GLN A 360 -6.91 6.00 -15.68
CA GLN A 360 -5.99 5.57 -16.74
C GLN A 360 -4.72 6.44 -16.81
N ALA A 361 -4.88 7.76 -16.95
CA ALA A 361 -3.77 8.68 -17.18
C ALA A 361 -2.78 8.71 -16.00
N SER A 362 -3.30 8.76 -14.77
CA SER A 362 -2.47 8.81 -13.56
C SER A 362 -1.79 7.47 -13.27
N LEU A 363 -2.50 6.35 -13.46
CA LEU A 363 -1.92 5.02 -13.31
C LEU A 363 -0.85 4.73 -14.38
N GLU A 364 -1.06 5.17 -15.62
CA GLU A 364 -0.07 5.03 -16.69
C GLU A 364 1.19 5.86 -16.44
N THR A 365 1.03 7.07 -15.90
CA THR A 365 2.15 7.91 -15.48
C THR A 365 2.98 7.21 -14.40
N LEU A 366 2.33 6.71 -13.34
CA LEU A 366 3.00 5.97 -12.27
C LEU A 366 3.76 4.73 -12.78
N VAL A 367 3.16 3.96 -13.69
CA VAL A 367 3.78 2.76 -14.26
C VAL A 367 4.98 3.11 -15.12
N THR A 368 4.83 4.11 -16.00
CA THR A 368 5.91 4.58 -16.88
C THR A 368 7.11 5.04 -16.06
N GLU A 369 6.87 5.75 -14.95
CA GLU A 369 7.95 6.20 -14.07
C GLU A 369 8.64 5.04 -13.35
N GLY A 370 7.89 4.05 -12.89
CA GLY A 370 8.48 2.82 -12.33
C GLY A 370 9.33 2.05 -13.34
N GLU A 371 8.89 2.00 -14.60
CA GLU A 371 9.67 1.40 -15.70
C GLU A 371 10.94 2.20 -16.04
N LEU A 372 10.89 3.54 -15.94
CA LEU A 372 12.05 4.40 -16.10
C LEU A 372 13.08 4.17 -14.99
N LEU A 373 12.65 4.01 -13.73
CA LEU A 373 13.53 3.66 -12.61
C LEU A 373 14.19 2.29 -12.82
N ALA A 374 13.42 1.29 -13.25
CA ALA A 374 13.96 -0.03 -13.61
C ALA A 374 15.01 0.07 -14.74
N THR A 375 14.73 0.89 -15.76
CA THR A 375 15.65 1.11 -16.89
C THR A 375 16.92 1.84 -16.46
N ALA A 376 16.80 2.83 -15.56
CA ALA A 376 17.94 3.56 -15.01
C ALA A 376 18.85 2.63 -14.19
N ALA A 377 18.27 1.80 -13.32
CA ALA A 377 19.00 0.79 -12.57
C ALA A 377 19.73 -0.19 -13.50
N ARG A 378 19.04 -0.74 -14.51
CA ARG A 378 19.65 -1.65 -15.51
C ARG A 378 20.85 -1.01 -16.23
N LYS A 379 20.74 0.28 -16.59
CA LYS A 379 21.83 1.02 -17.22
C LYS A 379 23.03 1.19 -16.28
N ASN A 380 22.81 1.42 -15.00
CA ASN A 380 23.90 1.54 -14.02
C ASN A 380 24.57 0.18 -13.75
N VAL A 381 23.80 -0.91 -13.68
CA VAL A 381 24.32 -2.28 -13.59
C VAL A 381 25.25 -2.60 -14.76
N SER A 382 24.87 -2.22 -15.99
CA SER A 382 25.73 -2.41 -17.16
C SER A 382 27.05 -1.64 -17.12
N ARG A 383 27.16 -0.63 -16.23
CA ARG A 383 28.38 0.14 -15.96
C ARG A 383 29.16 -0.40 -14.76
N HIS A 384 28.81 -1.59 -14.27
CA HIS A 384 29.31 -2.19 -13.03
C HIS A 384 29.02 -1.37 -11.76
N ASP A 385 27.99 -0.51 -11.78
CA ASP A 385 27.47 0.17 -10.60
C ASP A 385 26.22 -0.55 -10.08
N PHE A 386 26.46 -1.58 -9.26
CA PHE A 386 25.41 -2.43 -8.69
C PHE A 386 24.68 -1.79 -7.50
N GLY A 387 25.19 -0.66 -6.97
CA GLY A 387 24.53 0.07 -5.89
C GLY A 387 23.14 0.60 -6.32
N ALA A 388 23.01 0.96 -7.60
CA ALA A 388 21.75 1.44 -8.17
C ALA A 388 20.60 0.41 -8.14
N VAL A 389 20.90 -0.89 -8.01
CA VAL A 389 19.87 -1.95 -7.88
C VAL A 389 19.17 -1.87 -6.53
N LEU A 390 19.89 -1.39 -5.51
CA LEU A 390 19.38 -1.32 -4.14
C LEU A 390 18.15 -0.41 -4.02
N SER A 391 18.03 0.58 -4.91
CA SER A 391 16.90 1.50 -4.99
C SER A 391 15.59 0.84 -5.45
N ILE A 392 15.66 -0.33 -6.13
CA ILE A 392 14.48 -1.09 -6.59
C ILE A 392 13.82 -1.87 -5.44
N PHE A 393 14.60 -2.37 -4.47
CA PHE A 393 14.04 -3.25 -3.43
C PHE A 393 12.97 -2.57 -2.57
N PRO A 394 13.15 -1.33 -2.09
CA PRO A 394 12.11 -0.61 -1.36
C PRO A 394 10.84 -0.42 -2.20
N ILE A 395 10.98 -0.13 -3.50
CA ILE A 395 9.85 0.05 -4.42
C ILE A 395 9.05 -1.24 -4.54
N VAL A 396 9.72 -2.37 -4.78
CA VAL A 396 9.06 -3.68 -4.91
C VAL A 396 8.41 -4.11 -3.60
N GLN A 397 9.09 -3.90 -2.48
CA GLN A 397 8.53 -4.18 -1.16
C GLN A 397 7.24 -3.40 -0.93
N HIS A 398 7.26 -2.08 -1.20
CA HIS A 398 6.09 -1.24 -1.06
C HIS A 398 4.98 -1.62 -2.04
N LEU A 399 5.31 -1.87 -3.31
CA LEU A 399 4.34 -2.29 -4.32
C LEU A 399 3.63 -3.60 -3.93
N ARG A 400 4.37 -4.59 -3.41
CA ARG A 400 3.76 -5.85 -2.92
C ARG A 400 2.85 -5.63 -1.70
N LEU A 401 3.17 -4.67 -0.85
CA LEU A 401 2.35 -4.31 0.32
C LEU A 401 1.02 -3.67 -0.11
N VAL A 402 1.04 -2.70 -1.03
CA VAL A 402 -0.16 -1.95 -1.43
C VAL A 402 -0.96 -2.62 -2.56
N LYS A 403 -0.37 -3.59 -3.27
CA LYS A 403 -1.01 -4.29 -4.40
C LYS A 403 -2.39 -4.88 -4.06
N PRO A 404 -2.62 -5.55 -2.92
CA PRO A 404 -3.95 -6.07 -2.59
C PRO A 404 -5.03 -4.98 -2.53
N GLU A 405 -4.71 -3.79 -2.02
CA GLU A 405 -5.64 -2.66 -2.00
C GLU A 405 -5.94 -2.13 -3.40
N PHE A 406 -4.92 -2.06 -4.27
CA PHE A 406 -5.13 -1.74 -5.69
C PHE A 406 -5.98 -2.78 -6.39
N ASP A 407 -5.70 -4.08 -6.21
CA ASP A 407 -6.42 -5.16 -6.89
C ASP A 407 -7.91 -5.16 -6.52
N LEU A 408 -8.23 -4.86 -5.26
CA LEU A 408 -9.60 -4.76 -4.79
C LEU A 408 -10.32 -3.49 -5.29
N LEU A 409 -9.61 -2.35 -5.36
CA LEU A 409 -10.16 -1.13 -5.95
C LEU A 409 -10.39 -1.25 -7.47
N LEU A 410 -9.52 -1.97 -8.16
CA LEU A 410 -9.57 -2.22 -9.60
C LEU A 410 -10.53 -3.38 -9.97
N GLU A 411 -11.19 -4.01 -9.00
CA GLU A 411 -12.18 -5.06 -9.27
C GLU A 411 -13.29 -4.53 -10.19
N GLY A 412 -13.57 -5.28 -11.27
CA GLY A 412 -14.55 -4.87 -12.29
C GLY A 412 -14.06 -3.85 -13.33
N CYS A 413 -12.81 -3.37 -13.25
CA CYS A 413 -12.18 -2.56 -14.30
C CYS A 413 -11.70 -3.42 -15.49
N GLN A 414 -11.30 -2.77 -16.59
CA GLN A 414 -10.80 -3.46 -17.78
C GLN A 414 -9.55 -4.29 -17.48
N ALA A 415 -9.41 -5.44 -18.14
CA ALA A 415 -8.27 -6.34 -17.99
C ALA A 415 -6.89 -5.66 -18.13
N PRO A 416 -6.63 -4.79 -19.15
CA PRO A 416 -5.34 -4.09 -19.26
C PRO A 416 -5.03 -3.23 -18.04
N THR A 417 -6.01 -2.53 -17.46
CA THR A 417 -5.83 -1.69 -16.26
C THR A 417 -5.40 -2.52 -15.07
N ARG A 418 -6.05 -3.66 -14.84
CA ARG A 418 -5.72 -4.59 -13.75
C ARG A 418 -4.34 -5.23 -13.91
N ALA A 419 -3.90 -5.42 -15.16
CA ALA A 419 -2.60 -6.01 -15.45
C ALA A 419 -1.41 -5.04 -15.28
N LYS A 420 -1.64 -3.71 -15.32
CA LYS A 420 -0.59 -2.68 -15.28
C LYS A 420 0.39 -2.85 -14.10
N LEU A 421 -0.11 -2.94 -12.87
CA LEU A 421 0.74 -3.08 -11.67
C LEU A 421 1.43 -4.44 -11.59
N THR A 422 0.77 -5.51 -12.02
CA THR A 422 1.37 -6.85 -12.11
C THR A 422 2.50 -6.89 -13.14
N SER A 423 2.32 -6.21 -14.28
CA SER A 423 3.34 -6.05 -15.31
C SER A 423 4.55 -5.26 -14.78
N LEU A 424 4.31 -4.13 -14.11
CA LEU A 424 5.36 -3.34 -13.47
C LEU A 424 6.15 -4.17 -12.45
N LEU A 425 5.45 -4.90 -11.57
CA LEU A 425 6.08 -5.76 -10.57
C LEU A 425 6.97 -6.82 -11.23
N SER A 426 6.50 -7.47 -12.30
CA SER A 426 7.29 -8.42 -13.09
C SER A 426 8.54 -7.79 -13.71
N THR A 427 8.42 -6.57 -14.24
CA THR A 427 9.55 -5.82 -14.81
C THR A 427 10.59 -5.47 -13.74
N LEU A 428 10.16 -5.02 -12.56
CA LEU A 428 11.04 -4.72 -11.43
C LEU A 428 11.72 -5.98 -10.88
N ASP A 429 10.95 -7.07 -10.70
CA ASP A 429 11.47 -8.35 -10.22
C ASP A 429 12.51 -8.95 -11.17
N SER A 430 12.21 -8.95 -12.48
CA SER A 430 13.13 -9.40 -13.53
C SER A 430 14.39 -8.54 -13.59
N THR A 431 14.26 -7.22 -13.41
CA THR A 431 15.42 -6.31 -13.41
C THR A 431 16.30 -6.52 -12.18
N GLY A 432 15.71 -6.66 -10.98
CA GLY A 432 16.44 -6.95 -9.75
C GLY A 432 17.14 -8.31 -9.80
N ALA A 433 16.43 -9.37 -10.22
CA ALA A 433 17.00 -10.71 -10.32
C ALA A 433 18.15 -10.79 -11.33
N LYS A 434 18.00 -10.21 -12.53
CA LYS A 434 19.08 -10.15 -13.53
C LYS A 434 20.30 -9.41 -13.00
N ALA A 435 20.09 -8.28 -12.32
CA ALA A 435 21.20 -7.52 -11.76
C ALA A 435 21.95 -8.28 -10.66
N LEU A 436 21.25 -9.08 -9.86
CA LEU A 436 21.86 -9.97 -8.87
C LEU A 436 22.69 -11.08 -9.52
N GLU A 437 22.19 -11.70 -10.59
CA GLU A 437 22.96 -12.72 -11.34
C GLU A 437 24.17 -12.09 -12.06
N GLU A 438 24.00 -10.94 -12.73
CA GLU A 438 25.09 -10.18 -13.35
C GLU A 438 26.16 -9.76 -12.33
N PHE A 439 25.77 -9.43 -11.09
CA PHE A 439 26.72 -9.16 -10.01
C PHE A 439 27.56 -10.39 -9.64
N THR A 440 26.94 -11.56 -9.62
CA THR A 440 27.64 -12.82 -9.34
C THR A 440 28.66 -13.13 -10.43
N GLU A 441 28.27 -12.95 -11.69
CA GLU A 441 29.16 -13.12 -12.85
C GLU A 441 30.30 -12.08 -12.83
N SER A 442 29.97 -10.81 -12.58
CA SER A 442 30.97 -9.73 -12.48
C SER A 442 31.98 -9.97 -11.35
N THR A 443 31.55 -10.56 -10.23
CA THR A 443 32.43 -10.93 -9.12
C THR A 443 33.33 -12.12 -9.48
N ARG A 444 32.79 -13.10 -10.22
CA ARG A 444 33.55 -14.26 -10.69
C ARG A 444 34.59 -13.91 -11.74
N ASP A 445 34.25 -13.04 -12.69
CA ASP A 445 35.03 -12.77 -13.90
C ASP A 445 35.83 -11.45 -13.83
N ASP A 446 35.93 -10.82 -12.64
CA ASP A 446 36.68 -9.57 -12.47
C ASP A 446 38.17 -9.71 -12.88
N LYS A 447 38.51 -9.11 -14.01
CA LYS A 447 39.87 -9.09 -14.60
C LYS A 447 40.74 -7.94 -14.09
N SER A 448 40.32 -7.22 -13.04
CA SER A 448 41.13 -6.16 -12.44
C SER A 448 42.57 -6.64 -12.20
N LEU A 449 43.54 -5.98 -12.86
CA LEU A 449 44.98 -6.32 -12.77
C LEU A 449 45.67 -5.62 -11.60
N ASN A 450 44.96 -4.78 -10.86
CA ASN A 450 45.49 -4.00 -9.75
C ASN A 450 45.67 -4.86 -8.49
N MET A 451 46.64 -5.78 -8.54
CA MET A 451 47.02 -6.60 -7.41
C MET A 451 47.85 -5.79 -6.41
N PRO A 452 47.46 -5.74 -5.12
CA PRO A 452 48.26 -5.05 -4.12
C PRO A 452 49.63 -5.71 -3.96
N LYS A 453 50.71 -4.94 -4.02
CA LYS A 453 52.09 -5.48 -3.94
C LYS A 453 52.39 -6.15 -2.60
N ASP A 454 51.71 -5.70 -1.53
CA ASP A 454 51.97 -6.12 -0.16
C ASP A 454 50.96 -7.17 0.34
N GLY A 455 50.04 -7.63 -0.51
CA GLY A 455 49.07 -8.67 -0.17
C GLY A 455 47.91 -8.23 0.73
N ILE A 456 47.64 -6.92 0.85
CA ILE A 456 46.46 -6.40 1.58
C ILE A 456 45.13 -6.90 0.99
N VAL A 457 44.04 -6.67 1.75
CA VAL A 457 42.67 -6.97 1.32
C VAL A 457 42.38 -6.31 -0.04
N HIS A 458 41.84 -7.09 -0.97
CA HIS A 458 41.53 -6.63 -2.30
C HIS A 458 40.24 -5.79 -2.30
N GLN A 459 40.19 -4.74 -3.14
CA GLN A 459 39.01 -3.86 -3.22
C GLN A 459 37.72 -4.65 -3.55
N LEU A 460 37.82 -5.67 -4.40
CA LEU A 460 36.71 -6.57 -4.73
C LEU A 460 36.09 -7.20 -3.48
N ALA A 461 36.90 -7.72 -2.54
CA ALA A 461 36.39 -8.31 -1.31
C ALA A 461 35.62 -7.29 -0.46
N ASN A 462 36.11 -6.05 -0.39
CA ASN A 462 35.41 -4.98 0.30
C ASN A 462 34.08 -4.62 -0.37
N GLN A 463 34.09 -4.38 -1.68
CA GLN A 463 32.89 -4.03 -2.46
C GLN A 463 31.82 -5.12 -2.39
N THR A 464 32.21 -6.39 -2.53
CA THR A 464 31.29 -7.52 -2.42
C THR A 464 30.70 -7.61 -1.02
N MET A 465 31.50 -7.46 0.04
CA MET A 465 30.96 -7.48 1.40
C MET A 465 30.02 -6.31 1.68
N MET A 466 30.34 -5.08 1.26
CA MET A 466 29.44 -3.93 1.42
C MET A 466 28.08 -4.17 0.73
N PHE A 467 28.10 -4.72 -0.49
CA PHE A 467 26.86 -5.05 -1.22
C PHE A 467 26.04 -6.13 -0.49
N LEU A 468 26.67 -7.20 -0.01
CA LEU A 468 25.98 -8.26 0.74
C LEU A 468 25.41 -7.76 2.08
N GLU A 469 26.13 -6.86 2.77
CA GLU A 469 25.65 -6.19 3.99
C GLU A 469 24.41 -5.33 3.71
N GLN A 470 24.39 -4.58 2.60
CA GLN A 470 23.21 -3.79 2.19
C GLN A 470 22.03 -4.68 1.76
N LEU A 471 22.30 -5.78 1.05
CA LEU A 471 21.29 -6.75 0.61
C LEU A 471 20.63 -7.49 1.78
N GLN A 472 21.33 -7.62 2.92
CA GLN A 472 20.80 -8.23 4.14
C GLN A 472 19.49 -7.57 4.62
N GLY A 473 19.35 -6.25 4.46
CA GLY A 473 18.13 -5.51 4.80
C GLY A 473 16.92 -5.86 3.92
N TYR A 474 17.15 -6.51 2.77
CA TYR A 474 16.15 -6.80 1.75
C TYR A 474 16.07 -8.28 1.39
N CYS A 475 16.51 -9.20 2.26
CA CYS A 475 16.57 -10.64 1.98
C CYS A 475 15.24 -11.23 1.52
N GLU A 476 14.11 -10.82 2.11
CA GLU A 476 12.79 -11.31 1.70
C GLU A 476 12.43 -10.87 0.28
N THR A 477 12.63 -9.58 0.00
CA THR A 477 12.36 -9.01 -1.32
C THR A 477 13.26 -9.63 -2.38
N ALA A 478 14.56 -9.70 -2.12
CA ALA A 478 15.56 -10.29 -3.01
C ALA A 478 15.33 -11.78 -3.25
N GLY A 479 15.03 -12.53 -2.19
CA GLY A 479 14.70 -13.95 -2.28
C GLY A 479 13.47 -14.20 -3.14
N ALA A 480 12.41 -13.42 -2.95
CA ALA A 480 11.21 -13.50 -3.78
C ALA A 480 11.49 -13.15 -5.26
N MET A 481 12.28 -12.11 -5.55
CA MET A 481 12.71 -11.79 -6.92
C MET A 481 13.43 -12.97 -7.59
N LEU A 482 14.38 -13.59 -6.87
CA LEU A 482 15.14 -14.74 -7.36
C LEU A 482 14.27 -15.98 -7.57
N LEU A 483 13.30 -16.24 -6.69
CA LEU A 483 12.34 -17.34 -6.84
C LEU A 483 11.40 -17.15 -8.04
N MET A 484 11.00 -15.90 -8.32
CA MET A 484 10.12 -15.56 -9.43
C MET A 484 10.83 -15.56 -10.79
N HIS A 485 12.15 -15.37 -10.80
CA HIS A 485 12.96 -15.36 -12.04
C HIS A 485 13.67 -16.70 -12.35
N GLY A 486 13.73 -17.65 -11.41
CA GLY A 486 14.48 -18.90 -11.56
C GLY A 486 13.92 -19.91 -12.58
N GLU A 487 14.76 -20.86 -13.00
CA GLU A 487 14.47 -21.91 -14.01
C GLU A 487 13.24 -22.79 -13.72
N LYS A 488 12.80 -22.85 -12.45
CA LYS A 488 11.53 -23.44 -12.02
C LYS A 488 10.76 -22.37 -11.27
N THR A 489 9.86 -21.66 -11.95
CA THR A 489 8.97 -20.70 -11.31
C THR A 489 8.24 -21.40 -10.17
N ALA A 490 8.53 -21.00 -8.92
CA ALA A 490 7.88 -21.59 -7.77
C ALA A 490 6.37 -21.22 -7.81
N PRO A 491 5.44 -22.17 -7.63
CA PRO A 491 4.03 -21.85 -7.51
C PRO A 491 3.84 -20.89 -6.31
N SER A 492 2.92 -19.93 -6.43
CA SER A 492 2.76 -18.87 -5.42
C SER A 492 2.45 -19.39 -4.01
N SER A 493 1.93 -20.62 -3.90
CA SER A 493 1.66 -21.33 -2.64
C SER A 493 2.91 -21.74 -1.85
N THR A 494 4.10 -21.72 -2.47
CA THR A 494 5.38 -22.09 -1.84
C THR A 494 6.25 -20.90 -1.45
N ILE A 495 5.84 -19.67 -1.76
CA ILE A 495 6.60 -18.45 -1.45
C ILE A 495 6.22 -17.98 -0.04
N THR A 496 6.95 -18.45 0.96
CA THR A 496 6.88 -17.94 2.34
C THR A 496 8.08 -17.03 2.64
N PRO A 497 7.97 -16.10 3.62
CA PRO A 497 9.10 -15.26 4.04
C PRO A 497 10.36 -16.08 4.36
N ASP A 498 10.20 -17.25 4.98
CA ASP A 498 11.31 -18.17 5.27
C ASP A 498 11.97 -18.70 3.99
N THR A 499 11.19 -19.15 3.01
CA THR A 499 11.75 -19.63 1.73
C THR A 499 12.48 -18.52 0.96
N CYS A 500 11.98 -17.28 1.04
CA CYS A 500 12.65 -16.12 0.44
C CYS A 500 13.98 -15.85 1.12
N ARG A 501 14.02 -15.82 2.47
CA ARG A 501 15.27 -15.63 3.22
C ARG A 501 16.30 -16.73 2.92
N LEU A 502 15.86 -17.98 2.86
CA LEU A 502 16.73 -19.11 2.48
C LEU A 502 17.27 -18.97 1.06
N LYS A 503 16.44 -18.53 0.10
CA LYS A 503 16.91 -18.31 -1.28
C LYS A 503 17.90 -17.15 -1.39
N ALA A 504 17.70 -16.08 -0.61
CA ALA A 504 18.68 -15.01 -0.51
C ALA A 504 20.00 -15.52 0.10
N ALA A 505 19.95 -16.36 1.14
CA ALA A 505 21.13 -16.98 1.73
C ALA A 505 21.88 -17.91 0.76
N ASP A 506 21.17 -18.71 -0.04
CA ASP A 506 21.73 -19.49 -1.15
C ASP A 506 22.48 -18.61 -2.15
N TYR A 507 21.85 -17.52 -2.60
CA TYR A 507 22.46 -16.55 -3.50
C TYR A 507 23.73 -15.91 -2.90
N MET A 508 23.65 -15.41 -1.67
CA MET A 508 24.79 -14.80 -0.98
C MET A 508 25.95 -15.79 -0.82
N THR A 509 25.67 -17.07 -0.56
CA THR A 509 26.68 -18.15 -0.51
C THR A 509 27.33 -18.36 -1.89
N ARG A 510 26.56 -18.33 -2.98
CA ARG A 510 27.07 -18.41 -4.36
C ARG A 510 28.00 -17.24 -4.69
N VAL A 511 27.63 -16.02 -4.31
CA VAL A 511 28.47 -14.81 -4.48
C VAL A 511 29.77 -14.95 -3.70
N LEU A 512 29.72 -15.36 -2.43
CA LEU A 512 30.91 -15.59 -1.60
C LEU A 512 31.83 -16.67 -2.17
N SER A 513 31.26 -17.74 -2.73
CA SER A 513 32.02 -18.79 -3.41
C SER A 513 32.70 -18.28 -4.68
N ALA A 514 31.98 -17.48 -5.48
CA ALA A 514 32.53 -16.84 -6.68
C ALA A 514 33.67 -15.87 -6.34
N LEU A 515 33.50 -15.06 -5.28
CA LEU A 515 34.54 -14.20 -4.74
C LEU A 515 35.76 -15.00 -4.28
N GLY A 516 35.55 -16.08 -3.51
CA GLY A 516 36.64 -16.94 -3.03
C GLY A 516 37.45 -17.56 -4.16
N LEU A 517 36.78 -18.07 -5.21
CA LEU A 517 37.44 -18.60 -6.41
C LEU A 517 38.22 -17.52 -7.16
N ASN A 518 37.62 -16.34 -7.35
CA ASN A 518 38.28 -15.22 -8.03
C ASN A 518 39.52 -14.75 -7.25
N LEU A 519 39.43 -14.60 -5.94
CA LEU A 519 40.56 -14.26 -5.07
C LEU A 519 41.67 -15.31 -5.12
N SER A 520 41.32 -16.60 -5.14
CA SER A 520 42.29 -17.70 -5.29
C SER A 520 43.03 -17.63 -6.63
N ASN A 521 42.30 -17.41 -7.73
CA ASN A 521 42.89 -17.21 -9.06
C ASN A 521 43.80 -15.97 -9.10
N LYS A 522 43.39 -14.88 -8.45
CA LYS A 522 44.21 -13.68 -8.29
C LYS A 522 45.46 -13.93 -7.44
N ALA A 523 45.37 -14.73 -6.38
CA ALA A 523 46.52 -15.09 -5.55
C ALA A 523 47.61 -15.83 -6.36
N GLN A 524 47.21 -16.65 -7.35
CA GLN A 524 48.16 -17.35 -8.22
C GLN A 524 48.97 -16.43 -9.13
N THR A 525 48.55 -15.18 -9.32
CA THR A 525 49.29 -14.19 -10.14
C THR A 525 50.55 -13.67 -9.47
N TYR A 526 50.68 -13.80 -8.14
CA TYR A 526 51.91 -13.42 -7.44
C TYR A 526 53.06 -14.37 -7.78
N ASN A 527 54.22 -13.79 -8.10
CA ASN A 527 55.45 -14.55 -8.33
C ASN A 527 55.97 -15.19 -7.03
N ASP A 528 55.77 -14.51 -5.91
CA ASP A 528 56.18 -15.02 -4.60
C ASP A 528 55.16 -16.03 -4.07
N LEU A 529 55.62 -17.27 -3.87
CA LEU A 529 54.82 -18.38 -3.35
C LEU A 529 54.39 -18.14 -1.90
N ALA A 530 55.16 -17.42 -1.09
CA ALA A 530 54.82 -17.13 0.30
C ALA A 530 53.82 -15.97 0.44
N LEU A 531 53.70 -15.11 -0.57
CA LEU A 531 52.74 -14.00 -0.58
C LEU A 531 51.32 -14.47 -0.92
N ARG A 532 51.16 -15.53 -1.71
CA ARG A 532 49.82 -16.04 -2.12
C ARG A 532 48.96 -16.43 -0.91
N PRO A 533 49.47 -17.23 0.05
CA PRO A 533 48.68 -17.60 1.22
C PRO A 533 48.45 -16.42 2.16
N ILE A 534 49.38 -15.46 2.26
CA ILE A 534 49.19 -14.23 3.05
C ILE A 534 48.07 -13.35 2.48
N PHE A 535 48.03 -13.17 1.16
CA PHE A 535 46.94 -12.47 0.50
C PHE A 535 45.59 -13.15 0.75
N MET A 536 45.54 -14.49 0.62
CA MET A 536 44.31 -15.25 0.90
C MET A 536 43.91 -15.14 2.38
N LEU A 537 44.84 -15.24 3.33
CA LEU A 537 44.59 -15.07 4.76
C LEU A 537 43.96 -13.72 5.08
N ASN A 538 44.51 -12.63 4.53
CA ASN A 538 43.97 -11.29 4.72
C ASN A 538 42.52 -11.18 4.24
N ASN A 539 42.22 -11.67 3.03
CA ASN A 539 40.88 -11.58 2.46
C ASN A 539 39.87 -12.51 3.15
N LEU A 540 40.25 -13.77 3.44
CA LEU A 540 39.39 -14.74 4.11
C LEU A 540 39.05 -14.29 5.54
N ASN A 541 40.04 -13.78 6.29
CA ASN A 541 39.82 -13.24 7.63
C ASN A 541 38.94 -11.98 7.57
N TYR A 542 39.15 -11.10 6.60
CA TYR A 542 38.29 -9.93 6.40
C TYR A 542 36.84 -10.32 6.13
N ILE A 543 36.61 -11.28 5.22
CA ILE A 543 35.27 -11.79 4.90
C ILE A 543 34.62 -12.40 6.15
N LEU A 544 35.32 -13.30 6.85
CA LEU A 544 34.79 -13.96 8.06
C LEU A 544 34.47 -12.96 9.18
N LYS A 545 35.36 -12.00 9.46
CA LYS A 545 35.11 -10.95 10.46
C LYS A 545 33.96 -10.02 10.04
N SER A 546 33.86 -9.67 8.76
CA SER A 546 32.76 -8.85 8.24
C SER A 546 31.42 -9.60 8.35
N MET A 547 31.38 -10.88 8.00
CA MET A 547 30.20 -11.74 8.15
C MET A 547 29.73 -11.86 9.61
N LYS A 548 30.66 -12.00 10.56
CA LYS A 548 30.36 -12.04 12.00
C LYS A 548 29.83 -10.70 12.50
N ARG A 549 30.43 -9.60 12.05
CA ARG A 549 30.06 -8.24 12.48
C ARG A 549 28.69 -7.80 11.98
N SER A 550 28.32 -8.15 10.76
CA SER A 550 27.03 -7.75 10.16
C SER A 550 25.85 -8.65 10.56
N GLY A 551 26.12 -9.80 11.20
CA GLY A 551 25.08 -10.81 11.44
C GLY A 551 24.70 -11.60 10.18
N LEU A 552 25.42 -11.41 9.06
CA LEU A 552 25.25 -12.20 7.84
C LEU A 552 25.53 -13.69 8.10
N LEU A 553 26.44 -13.99 9.04
CA LEU A 553 26.76 -15.36 9.41
C LEU A 553 25.53 -16.13 9.89
N ASP A 554 24.67 -15.54 10.73
CA ASP A 554 23.48 -16.21 11.26
C ASP A 554 22.48 -16.55 10.15
N LEU A 555 22.30 -15.62 9.20
CA LEU A 555 21.47 -15.83 8.02
C LEU A 555 22.03 -16.96 7.15
N LEU A 556 23.34 -16.95 6.87
CA LEU A 556 23.97 -17.97 6.03
C LEU A 556 24.02 -19.34 6.70
N SER A 557 24.19 -19.39 8.03
CA SER A 557 24.14 -20.62 8.82
C SER A 557 22.76 -21.28 8.81
N SER A 558 21.69 -20.52 8.55
CA SER A 558 20.35 -21.07 8.35
C SER A 558 20.26 -21.91 7.07
N TRP A 559 21.04 -21.58 6.04
CA TRP A 559 21.14 -22.31 4.78
C TRP A 559 22.23 -23.39 4.82
N ASN A 560 23.44 -23.02 5.27
CA ASN A 560 24.59 -23.90 5.36
C ASN A 560 25.28 -23.77 6.73
N LYS A 561 25.02 -24.73 7.62
CA LYS A 561 25.59 -24.76 8.98
C LYS A 561 27.12 -24.88 9.00
N GLU A 562 27.73 -25.35 7.92
CA GLU A 562 29.18 -25.59 7.85
C GLU A 562 29.96 -24.37 7.33
N ILE A 563 29.30 -23.25 7.03
CA ILE A 563 29.97 -22.09 6.40
C ILE A 563 31.09 -21.50 7.28
N GLU A 564 30.86 -21.38 8.59
CA GLU A 564 31.91 -20.90 9.51
C GLU A 564 33.08 -21.89 9.60
N PHE A 565 32.77 -23.18 9.67
CA PHE A 565 33.77 -24.24 9.70
C PHE A 565 34.61 -24.26 8.41
N PHE A 566 33.98 -24.08 7.25
CA PHE A 566 34.66 -23.96 5.96
C PHE A 566 35.66 -22.81 5.95
N TYR A 567 35.26 -21.59 6.31
CA TYR A 567 36.18 -20.44 6.33
C TYR A 567 37.33 -20.63 7.33
N ASN A 568 37.06 -21.18 8.52
CA ASN A 568 38.11 -21.48 9.49
C ASN A 568 39.11 -22.53 8.96
N ASN A 569 38.63 -23.58 8.29
CA ASN A 569 39.50 -24.59 7.69
C ASN A 569 40.33 -24.00 6.53
N GLN A 570 39.74 -23.17 5.67
CA GLN A 570 40.49 -22.48 4.61
C GLN A 570 41.58 -21.58 5.21
N ILE A 571 41.29 -20.87 6.32
CA ILE A 571 42.32 -20.06 7.02
C ILE A 571 43.45 -20.96 7.56
N LEU A 572 43.12 -22.12 8.15
CA LEU A 572 44.14 -23.06 8.63
C LEU A 572 44.99 -23.66 7.50
N GLU A 573 44.38 -24.00 6.37
CA GLU A 573 45.08 -24.48 5.18
C GLU A 573 46.05 -23.42 4.66
N GLN A 574 45.61 -22.16 4.53
CA GLN A 574 46.49 -21.08 4.08
C GLN A 574 47.63 -20.77 5.08
N LYS A 575 47.41 -20.97 6.38
CA LYS A 575 48.51 -20.93 7.38
C LYS A 575 49.51 -22.06 7.18
N SER A 576 49.03 -23.26 6.87
CA SER A 576 49.87 -24.42 6.55
C SER A 576 50.71 -24.16 5.29
N ASP A 577 50.09 -23.67 4.22
CA ASP A 577 50.78 -23.32 2.96
C ASP A 577 51.83 -22.23 3.17
N TYR A 578 51.52 -21.21 3.97
CA TYR A 578 52.49 -20.18 4.34
C TYR A 578 53.69 -20.76 5.12
N SER A 579 53.46 -21.76 5.97
CA SER A 579 54.53 -22.39 6.77
C SER A 579 55.59 -23.07 5.90
N GLU A 580 55.24 -23.49 4.67
CA GLU A 580 56.20 -24.04 3.71
C GLU A 580 57.27 -23.03 3.29
N SER A 581 57.01 -21.73 3.42
CA SER A 581 58.01 -20.69 3.16
C SER A 581 59.27 -20.88 4.02
N TRP A 582 59.13 -21.48 5.19
CA TRP A 582 60.25 -21.81 6.09
C TRP A 582 61.09 -23.00 5.62
N SER A 583 60.64 -23.81 4.65
CA SER A 583 61.32 -25.05 4.23
C SER A 583 62.78 -24.84 3.83
N LYS A 584 63.10 -23.73 3.16
CA LYS A 584 64.49 -23.39 2.77
C LYS A 584 65.37 -23.09 3.97
N VAL A 585 64.85 -22.37 4.97
CA VAL A 585 65.56 -22.09 6.23
C VAL A 585 65.69 -23.37 7.04
N LEU A 586 64.63 -24.18 7.09
CA LEU A 586 64.57 -25.45 7.79
C LEU A 586 65.55 -26.48 7.22
N HIS A 587 65.79 -26.51 5.91
CA HIS A 587 66.74 -27.43 5.27
C HIS A 587 68.12 -27.40 5.95
N TYR A 588 68.60 -26.22 6.37
CA TYR A 588 69.91 -26.07 7.01
C TYR A 588 69.94 -26.50 8.48
N ILE A 589 68.80 -26.53 9.17
CA ILE A 589 68.69 -26.81 10.61
C ILE A 589 68.09 -28.19 10.93
N LEU A 590 67.27 -28.75 10.03
CA LEU A 590 66.48 -29.97 10.24
C LEU A 590 67.02 -31.21 9.55
N GLU A 591 68.14 -31.17 8.82
CA GLU A 591 68.64 -32.37 8.11
C GLU A 591 68.55 -33.63 8.97
N MET A 592 67.61 -34.49 8.54
CA MET A 592 67.28 -35.79 9.07
C MET A 592 68.52 -36.64 9.20
N ASP A 593 68.49 -37.54 10.16
CA ASP A 593 69.35 -38.71 10.31
C ASP A 593 69.74 -39.34 8.96
N LYS A 594 70.83 -38.89 8.35
CA LYS A 594 71.67 -39.82 7.60
C LYS A 594 72.55 -40.48 8.63
N PRO A 595 72.37 -41.78 8.92
CA PRO A 595 73.31 -42.50 9.76
C PRO A 595 74.68 -42.34 9.11
N MET A 596 75.62 -41.85 9.91
CA MET A 596 77.05 -41.93 9.61
C MET A 596 77.29 -43.37 9.15
N SER A 597 77.74 -43.53 7.90
CA SER A 597 78.04 -44.82 7.28
C SER A 597 78.67 -45.77 8.31
N GLN A 598 77.92 -46.81 8.69
CA GLN A 598 78.39 -47.95 9.45
C GLN A 598 79.45 -48.66 8.61
N HIS A 599 80.69 -48.21 8.69
CA HIS A 599 81.87 -49.02 8.40
C HIS A 599 82.86 -48.85 9.55
N ARG A 600 82.60 -49.62 10.62
CA ARG A 600 83.66 -50.32 11.34
C ARG A 600 83.05 -51.43 12.20
N THR A 601 83.34 -52.65 11.76
CA THR A 601 83.42 -53.88 12.54
C THR A 601 84.03 -53.66 13.92
N GLN A 602 83.49 -54.38 14.89
CA GLN A 602 84.08 -54.85 16.16
C GLN A 602 85.49 -54.31 16.49
N ASP A 603 85.61 -53.50 17.55
CA ASP A 603 86.13 -53.96 18.85
C ASP A 603 86.54 -52.79 19.79
N GLN A 604 86.24 -52.99 21.08
CA GLN A 604 86.84 -52.39 22.28
C GLN A 604 86.61 -50.91 22.68
N VAL A 605 85.76 -50.78 23.72
CA VAL A 605 85.88 -49.99 24.97
C VAL A 605 86.96 -48.87 25.02
N LYS A 606 86.52 -47.60 25.11
CA LYS A 606 87.05 -46.56 26.04
C LYS A 606 86.19 -45.28 26.03
N VAL A 607 86.00 -44.71 27.22
CA VAL A 607 85.25 -43.47 27.55
C VAL A 607 86.06 -42.19 27.16
N PRO A 608 85.52 -40.96 27.32
CA PRO A 608 85.12 -40.03 26.27
C PRO A 608 86.20 -38.95 26.03
N LEU A 609 86.88 -39.01 24.88
CA LEU A 609 87.79 -37.95 24.45
C LEU A 609 87.19 -37.18 23.28
N LEU A 610 87.07 -35.87 23.50
CA LEU A 610 86.89 -34.78 22.54
C LEU A 610 87.01 -35.25 21.08
N HIS A 611 85.87 -35.55 20.45
CA HIS A 611 85.85 -35.85 19.02
C HIS A 611 86.42 -34.63 18.28
N LYS A 612 87.68 -34.69 17.85
CA LYS A 612 88.23 -33.74 16.88
C LYS A 612 87.39 -33.92 15.62
N LEU A 613 86.44 -33.00 15.41
CA LEU A 613 85.63 -32.94 14.20
C LEU A 613 86.54 -33.07 12.98
N LYS A 614 86.18 -33.95 12.04
CA LYS A 614 86.88 -34.06 10.75
C LYS A 614 86.70 -32.76 9.98
N ASP A 615 87.67 -32.38 9.15
CA ASP A 615 87.61 -31.10 8.41
C ASP A 615 86.34 -30.99 7.54
N LYS A 616 85.86 -32.11 6.99
CA LYS A 616 84.58 -32.20 6.26
C LYS A 616 83.36 -31.89 7.14
N GLU A 617 83.36 -32.30 8.41
CA GLU A 617 82.28 -32.01 9.36
C GLU A 617 82.31 -30.54 9.81
N ARG A 618 83.52 -30.00 10.02
CA ARG A 618 83.69 -28.57 10.33
C ARG A 618 83.22 -27.68 9.19
N GLN A 619 83.49 -28.08 7.93
CA GLN A 619 83.01 -27.38 6.76
C GLN A 619 81.48 -27.46 6.64
N ASN A 620 80.90 -28.65 6.83
CA ASN A 620 79.44 -28.81 6.83
C ASN A 620 78.73 -27.91 7.88
N ILE A 621 79.27 -27.82 9.10
CA ILE A 621 78.70 -26.93 10.14
C ILE A 621 78.78 -25.46 9.71
N LYS A 622 79.90 -25.03 9.10
CA LYS A 622 80.04 -23.67 8.55
C LYS A 622 79.03 -23.40 7.44
N ASP A 623 78.82 -24.36 6.55
CA ASP A 623 77.90 -24.23 5.42
C ASP A 623 76.44 -24.17 5.93
N LYS A 624 76.08 -24.94 6.95
CA LYS A 624 74.76 -24.89 7.60
C LYS A 624 74.47 -23.54 8.25
N PHE A 625 75.39 -23.02 9.05
CA PHE A 625 75.21 -21.69 9.66
C PHE A 625 75.16 -20.57 8.61
N THR A 626 76.01 -20.65 7.58
CA THR A 626 76.03 -19.63 6.51
C THR A 626 74.76 -19.68 5.66
N GLY A 627 74.30 -20.89 5.31
CA GLY A 627 73.05 -21.11 4.58
C GLY A 627 71.82 -20.66 5.37
N PHE A 628 71.73 -21.02 6.65
CA PHE A 628 70.67 -20.54 7.53
C PHE A 628 70.63 -19.01 7.61
N ASN A 629 71.78 -18.35 7.84
CA ASN A 629 71.83 -16.89 7.93
C ASN A 629 71.37 -16.23 6.63
N LYS A 630 71.80 -16.77 5.47
CA LYS A 630 71.43 -16.24 4.15
C LYS A 630 69.93 -16.37 3.89
N GLU A 631 69.35 -17.55 4.11
CA GLU A 631 67.93 -17.77 3.88
C GLU A 631 67.05 -17.04 4.90
N LEU A 632 67.48 -16.92 6.16
CA LEU A 632 66.77 -16.13 7.18
C LEU A 632 66.76 -14.63 6.84
N GLU A 633 67.90 -14.08 6.41
CA GLU A 633 68.02 -12.68 5.98
C GLU A 633 67.14 -12.41 4.74
N GLU A 634 67.08 -13.37 3.80
CA GLU A 634 66.22 -13.28 2.61
C GLU A 634 64.74 -13.31 2.96
N ILE A 635 64.30 -14.28 3.78
CA ILE A 635 62.91 -14.36 4.24
C ILE A 635 62.53 -13.10 5.02
N TYR A 636 63.39 -12.62 5.91
CA TYR A 636 63.13 -11.38 6.65
C TYR A 636 62.97 -10.18 5.70
N ARG A 637 63.85 -10.04 4.70
CA ARG A 637 63.80 -8.94 3.73
C ARG A 637 62.48 -8.92 2.96
N VAL A 638 62.02 -10.09 2.51
CA VAL A 638 60.80 -10.24 1.72
C VAL A 638 59.55 -10.11 2.60
N GLN A 639 59.45 -10.88 3.68
CA GLN A 639 58.22 -10.93 4.48
C GLN A 639 57.99 -9.68 5.36
N LYS A 640 59.01 -8.83 5.51
CA LYS A 640 58.83 -7.51 6.12
C LYS A 640 57.96 -6.59 5.26
N THR A 641 57.98 -6.73 3.92
CA THR A 641 57.19 -5.90 3.01
C THR A 641 55.73 -6.31 2.95
N TYR A 642 55.38 -7.47 3.49
CA TYR A 642 54.00 -7.92 3.52
C TYR A 642 53.17 -7.07 4.49
N ALA A 643 51.93 -6.83 4.13
CA ALA A 643 51.00 -6.07 4.95
C ALA A 643 49.91 -7.00 5.48
N MET A 644 49.63 -6.87 6.77
CA MET A 644 48.56 -7.62 7.45
C MET A 644 47.72 -6.63 8.26
N PRO A 645 46.57 -6.19 7.73
CA PRO A 645 45.76 -5.15 8.37
C PRO A 645 45.18 -5.57 9.74
N ASP A 646 44.90 -6.87 9.91
CA ASP A 646 44.30 -7.39 11.14
C ASP A 646 45.37 -7.68 12.19
N SER A 647 45.34 -6.94 13.31
CA SER A 647 46.35 -7.03 14.37
C SER A 647 46.32 -8.36 15.12
N GLU A 648 45.14 -8.96 15.28
CA GLU A 648 44.96 -10.26 15.92
C GLU A 648 45.56 -11.38 15.07
N LEU A 649 45.22 -11.42 13.77
CA LEU A 649 45.80 -12.37 12.82
C LEU A 649 47.33 -12.22 12.74
N LYS A 650 47.83 -10.98 12.73
CA LYS A 650 49.27 -10.68 12.72
C LYS A 650 49.97 -11.22 13.95
N SER A 651 49.43 -10.94 15.12
CA SER A 651 50.01 -11.39 16.38
C SER A 651 49.98 -12.92 16.49
N ALA A 652 48.88 -13.55 16.08
CA ALA A 652 48.75 -15.00 16.06
C ALA A 652 49.76 -15.66 15.12
N LEU A 653 49.90 -15.16 13.89
CA LEU A 653 50.83 -15.75 12.91
C LEU A 653 52.30 -15.55 13.33
N ILE A 654 52.65 -14.41 13.93
CA ILE A 654 53.99 -14.18 14.49
C ILE A 654 54.27 -15.16 15.64
N ALA A 655 53.30 -15.37 16.54
CA ALA A 655 53.44 -16.34 17.63
C ALA A 655 53.61 -17.77 17.09
N GLU A 656 52.78 -18.19 16.14
CA GLU A 656 52.90 -19.50 15.48
C GLU A 656 54.25 -19.69 14.79
N ASN A 657 54.75 -18.66 14.08
CA ASN A 657 56.09 -18.67 13.47
C ASN A 657 57.20 -18.83 14.52
N LYS A 658 57.07 -18.16 15.67
CA LYS A 658 58.02 -18.26 16.78
C LYS A 658 58.02 -19.67 17.38
N ASP A 659 56.85 -20.22 17.68
CA ASP A 659 56.69 -21.57 18.23
C ASP A 659 57.19 -22.63 17.25
N TYR A 660 57.06 -22.36 15.94
CA TYR A 660 57.57 -23.25 14.91
C TYR A 660 59.11 -23.17 14.75
N MET A 661 59.68 -21.97 14.67
CA MET A 661 61.10 -21.79 14.32
C MET A 661 62.07 -21.79 15.51
N ILE A 662 61.71 -21.15 16.64
CA ILE A 662 62.64 -20.93 17.76
C ILE A 662 63.11 -22.24 18.40
N PRO A 663 62.24 -23.23 18.72
CA PRO A 663 62.69 -24.46 19.34
C PRO A 663 63.65 -25.26 18.44
N ARG A 664 63.37 -25.30 17.14
CA ARG A 664 64.19 -26.00 16.13
C ARG A 664 65.55 -25.34 15.98
N TYR A 665 65.59 -24.01 15.90
CA TYR A 665 66.86 -23.27 15.86
C TYR A 665 67.65 -23.39 17.17
N THR A 666 66.98 -23.37 18.33
CA THR A 666 67.62 -23.51 19.65
C THR A 666 68.31 -24.87 19.78
N MET A 667 67.66 -25.94 19.31
CA MET A 667 68.24 -27.29 19.30
C MET A 667 69.49 -27.35 18.40
N PHE A 668 69.42 -26.77 17.20
CA PHE A 668 70.56 -26.67 16.29
C PHE A 668 71.71 -25.83 16.88
N TYR A 669 71.39 -24.67 17.44
CA TYR A 669 72.33 -23.76 18.07
C TYR A 669 73.06 -24.43 19.23
N ASN A 670 72.34 -25.06 20.17
CA ASN A 670 72.94 -25.74 21.32
C ASN A 670 73.83 -26.92 20.90
N LYS A 671 73.44 -27.67 19.85
CA LYS A 671 74.20 -28.82 19.35
C LYS A 671 75.56 -28.45 18.75
N TYR A 672 75.65 -27.31 18.05
CA TYR A 672 76.85 -26.94 17.28
C TYR A 672 77.63 -25.74 17.82
N SER A 673 77.05 -24.89 18.67
CA SER A 673 77.69 -23.65 19.19
C SER A 673 78.89 -23.90 20.11
N HIS A 674 78.89 -25.01 20.84
CA HIS A 674 79.97 -25.41 21.76
C HIS A 674 81.10 -26.19 21.06
N LEU A 675 80.94 -26.56 19.79
CA LEU A 675 81.95 -27.31 19.04
C LEU A 675 82.99 -26.37 18.44
N ASN A 676 84.27 -26.76 18.49
CA ASN A 676 85.38 -25.98 17.94
C ASN A 676 85.51 -26.11 16.41
N PHE A 677 84.47 -25.80 15.63
CA PHE A 677 84.48 -25.98 14.17
C PHE A 677 85.17 -24.85 13.38
N THR A 678 85.45 -23.70 14.00
CA THR A 678 86.07 -22.53 13.35
C THR A 678 86.88 -21.68 14.33
N LYS A 679 87.88 -20.94 13.82
CA LYS A 679 88.63 -19.92 14.60
C LYS A 679 87.86 -18.59 14.70
N ASN A 680 86.97 -18.32 13.74
CA ASN A 680 86.19 -17.07 13.66
C ASN A 680 84.71 -17.36 13.91
N ARG A 681 84.32 -17.52 15.18
CA ARG A 681 82.95 -17.96 15.56
C ARG A 681 81.86 -16.95 15.18
N ASN A 682 82.14 -15.66 15.34
CA ASN A 682 81.21 -14.56 15.04
C ASN A 682 80.90 -14.42 13.53
N LYS A 683 81.73 -14.98 12.65
CA LYS A 683 81.47 -14.97 11.20
C LYS A 683 80.33 -15.90 10.80
N TYR A 684 80.17 -17.01 11.54
CA TYR A 684 79.22 -18.08 11.20
C TYR A 684 77.99 -18.05 12.12
N ILE A 685 78.19 -17.86 13.43
CA ILE A 685 77.11 -17.73 14.40
C ILE A 685 76.76 -16.24 14.53
N LYS A 686 75.90 -15.74 13.64
CA LYS A 686 75.47 -14.34 13.61
C LYS A 686 74.31 -14.03 14.57
N TYR A 687 73.40 -14.98 14.77
CA TYR A 687 72.15 -14.79 15.50
C TYR A 687 72.09 -15.73 16.72
N GLN A 688 71.71 -15.20 17.87
CA GLN A 688 71.24 -16.00 19.01
C GLN A 688 69.76 -16.38 18.81
N PRO A 689 69.24 -17.40 19.51
CA PRO A 689 67.81 -17.70 19.50
C PRO A 689 66.92 -16.49 19.87
N SER A 690 67.38 -15.62 20.78
CA SER A 690 66.72 -14.35 21.11
C SER A 690 66.70 -13.36 19.95
N ASP A 691 67.77 -13.32 19.15
CA ASP A 691 67.90 -12.40 18.01
C ASP A 691 66.98 -12.84 16.86
N VAL A 692 66.86 -14.17 16.64
CA VAL A 692 65.90 -14.73 15.67
C VAL A 692 64.47 -14.40 16.11
N ALA A 693 64.15 -14.53 17.40
CA ALA A 693 62.84 -14.17 17.92
C ALA A 693 62.51 -12.67 17.70
N ALA A 694 63.47 -11.78 17.94
CA ALA A 694 63.32 -10.34 17.73
C ALA A 694 63.24 -9.94 16.25
N LEU A 695 63.81 -10.73 15.34
CA LEU A 695 63.62 -10.55 13.90
C LEU A 695 62.21 -10.93 13.47
N LEU A 696 61.66 -12.04 13.99
CA LEU A 696 60.29 -12.49 13.71
C LEU A 696 59.24 -11.46 14.17
N ASP A 697 59.48 -10.74 15.27
CA ASP A 697 58.60 -9.66 15.73
C ASP A 697 58.43 -8.52 14.72
N LYS A 698 59.42 -8.33 13.83
CA LYS A 698 59.41 -7.28 12.81
C LYS A 698 58.82 -7.73 11.48
N PHE A 699 58.22 -8.92 11.41
CA PHE A 699 57.54 -9.39 10.20
C PHE A 699 56.22 -8.65 10.00
N PHE A 700 55.77 -8.54 8.75
CA PHE A 700 54.50 -7.90 8.39
C PHE A 700 54.39 -6.43 8.87
N SER A 701 55.52 -5.71 8.92
CA SER A 701 55.60 -4.34 9.44
C SER A 701 55.49 -3.28 8.34
N SER A 702 55.01 -3.63 7.14
CA SER A 702 54.86 -2.69 6.01
C SER A 702 53.80 -1.59 6.24
N SER A 703 53.06 -1.66 7.35
CA SER A 703 51.97 -0.73 7.70
C SER A 703 52.29 0.21 8.87
N GLU A 704 53.56 0.49 9.15
CA GLU A 704 53.96 1.68 9.95
C GLU A 704 54.43 2.83 9.06
#